data_AF-A0AAD2A6N7-F1
#
_entry.id   AF-A0AAD2A6N7-F1
#
_cell.length_a   1.000
_cell.length_b   1.000
_cell.length_c   1.000
_cell.angle_alpha   90.00
_cell.angle_beta   90.00
_cell.angle_gamma   90.00
#
_symmetry.space_group_name_H-M   'P 1'
#
loop_
_entity.id
_entity.type
_entity.pdbx_description
1 polymer ?
#
loop_
_entity_poly.entity_id
_entity_poly.type
_entity_poly.pdbx_seq_one_letter_code
_entity_poly.pdbx_strand_id
1 'polypeptide(L)'
;MATIHLRTSKNEYIADSDDNEIGIFQFFDDTGDIPNPFGDLGLDLSPSELRETAYEVLIGSCRSSGAGRPLTYISSSVRATERSQPMTSSSSPSLQRSLTSSAASKLKKALGLKSSSKKKNEENSESASQGIGNSVKKRAGTVGELMRVQMRVSEQIDSRVRRGLLRVAAGQLGRRVESVVLPLELLQQFRSSDFPSLREYETWQRRILKILEAGLLLHPHMPLAKTEMAPQQLRKIICGAADKPIETGKHSEPMQVLRSVVMSLACRSFDGSVSEICHWADGIPLNIHLYLILLESCFDVNDETSVIEEVDEVLELIKKTWVILGINQILHNICFFWVLFCRYITTSQLEDDLLFASVNMLLEVEKDAKATEDPAYSKILSSTLSYILGWAEKRLLSYHATFYRGNIDVMQSVLSLGASAAKILAEDVSHEYRRKRKEVDVAYGRVDTYIRSSVQNAFSQEKDKVISSRQSTKYQQNPLHVLSILAQNIGELAFNEKEIYSPVLKRWHPLATGVAVVTLHTCYGNELKQFVRGINELTPEAIQVLLSAEKLEKDLVEMAVADSVDSEDGGKAIIQEMIPYDTEAVIANLVKSWIHTRVDRLKQWVDRTLQQEVWDTQSNKGHFAPSAVEVLRILEETLEAFFLLPIPMHPVLLPELVSGLDKCLHSYIIKAKSGCGSRSTFVPNLPALTRCSTGSKLFKKKDSSHMGLWKKSQVSTTTGDGSFSITRLCVRINTLYNIRKELDVLEKRTISNLSNSTFGHDNVGNGKFEDSVAGCIEGIQQLSEATAYKVVFHDLSHVLCDYLYVGEISSSRIEPFLQELEQYLEKVSVTVHDRARTRRKILSFLWICSGPMEMVCQLI
;
A
#
# COMPACT_ATOMS: atom_id res chain seq x y z
N MET A 1 -43.35 -28.37 -7.99
CA MET A 1 -42.08 -28.17 -8.73
C MET A 1 -41.12 -27.48 -7.78
N ALA A 2 -40.10 -28.21 -7.34
CA ALA A 2 -39.21 -27.86 -6.25
C ALA A 2 -38.11 -26.89 -6.70
N THR A 3 -37.78 -25.93 -5.85
CA THR A 3 -36.52 -25.18 -5.93
C THR A 3 -35.73 -25.47 -4.65
N ILE A 4 -34.62 -26.16 -4.85
CA ILE A 4 -33.68 -26.65 -3.83
C ILE A 4 -32.69 -25.53 -3.51
N HIS A 5 -32.60 -25.14 -2.24
CA HIS A 5 -31.45 -24.41 -1.68
C HIS A 5 -30.40 -25.44 -1.24
N LEU A 6 -29.18 -25.33 -1.76
CA LEU A 6 -28.02 -26.10 -1.29
C LEU A 6 -26.98 -25.16 -0.65
N ARG A 7 -26.73 -25.46 0.62
CA ARG A 7 -25.65 -25.01 1.51
C ARG A 7 -24.30 -25.60 1.07
N THR A 8 -23.23 -24.82 1.23
CA THR A 8 -21.86 -25.30 1.55
C THR A 8 -21.15 -24.18 2.35
N SER A 9 -21.11 -24.25 3.68
CA SER A 9 -20.03 -24.83 4.51
C SER A 9 -18.73 -24.00 4.52
N LYS A 10 -18.64 -23.07 5.48
CA LYS A 10 -17.38 -22.44 5.93
C LYS A 10 -16.82 -23.29 7.08
N ASN A 11 -15.57 -23.72 6.97
CA ASN A 11 -14.86 -24.41 8.05
C ASN A 11 -14.35 -23.40 9.08
N GLU A 12 -14.76 -23.60 10.33
CA GLU A 12 -14.11 -23.12 11.55
C GLU A 12 -12.83 -23.91 11.80
N TYR A 13 -11.75 -23.24 12.20
CA TYR A 13 -10.81 -23.78 13.17
C TYR A 13 -10.37 -22.64 14.09
N ILE A 14 -10.65 -22.87 15.37
CA ILE A 14 -10.39 -22.06 16.56
C ILE A 14 -8.91 -22.21 16.96
N ALA A 15 -8.30 -21.11 17.37
CA ALA A 15 -7.22 -21.11 18.35
C ALA A 15 -7.35 -19.84 19.21
N ASP A 16 -7.94 -20.01 20.39
CA ASP A 16 -7.96 -19.08 21.50
C ASP A 16 -6.54 -18.79 22.01
N SER A 17 -6.25 -17.52 22.33
CA SER A 17 -5.80 -17.11 23.67
C SER A 17 -5.47 -15.62 23.72
N ASP A 18 -6.02 -14.97 24.75
CA ASP A 18 -5.70 -13.66 25.33
C ASP A 18 -6.45 -12.43 24.78
N ASP A 19 -7.72 -12.37 25.17
CA ASP A 19 -8.52 -11.15 25.29
C ASP A 19 -7.84 -10.16 26.23
N ASN A 20 -7.29 -9.08 25.65
CA ASN A 20 -7.10 -7.83 26.34
C ASN A 20 -8.16 -6.87 25.78
N GLU A 21 -9.31 -6.77 26.45
CA GLU A 21 -10.39 -5.84 26.13
C GLU A 21 -9.87 -4.39 26.17
N ILE A 22 -9.38 -3.90 25.03
CA ILE A 22 -9.30 -2.48 24.76
C ILE A 22 -10.72 -2.07 24.41
N GLY A 23 -11.42 -1.48 25.38
CA GLY A 23 -12.77 -0.96 25.23
C GLY A 23 -12.89 -0.14 23.94
N ILE A 24 -13.81 -0.57 23.08
CA ILE A 24 -14.14 0.12 21.83
C ILE A 24 -14.76 1.47 22.23
N PHE A 25 -13.94 2.52 22.25
CA PHE A 25 -14.43 3.89 22.33
C PHE A 25 -15.18 4.21 21.03
N GLN A 26 -16.44 4.65 21.13
CA GLN A 26 -17.18 5.19 19.99
C GLN A 26 -16.44 6.42 19.48
N PHE A 27 -15.73 6.27 18.37
CA PHE A 27 -15.13 7.37 17.63
C PHE A 27 -16.22 8.16 16.90
N PHE A 28 -16.02 9.47 16.76
CA PHE A 28 -16.87 10.41 16.01
C PHE A 28 -17.64 9.74 14.88
N ASP A 29 -18.96 9.65 15.06
CA ASP A 29 -19.86 9.07 14.07
C ASP A 29 -20.00 10.07 12.89
N ASP A 30 -20.25 9.57 11.67
CA ASP A 30 -20.40 10.39 10.46
C ASP A 30 -21.64 11.35 10.53
N THR A 31 -22.37 11.32 11.65
CA THR A 31 -23.52 12.18 11.98
C THR A 31 -23.15 13.53 12.58
N GLY A 32 -21.87 13.76 12.92
CA GLY A 32 -21.41 15.05 13.46
C GLY A 32 -21.68 15.27 14.95
N ASP A 33 -22.17 14.26 15.67
CA ASP A 33 -22.27 14.31 17.13
C ASP A 33 -20.89 14.13 17.76
N ILE A 34 -20.40 15.18 18.42
CA ILE A 34 -19.12 15.22 19.10
C ILE A 34 -19.27 14.49 20.44
N PRO A 35 -18.56 13.36 20.68
CA PRO A 35 -18.59 12.68 21.96
C PRO A 35 -18.00 13.56 23.06
N ASN A 36 -18.62 13.54 24.24
CA ASN A 36 -18.23 14.38 25.37
C ASN A 36 -17.16 13.69 26.25
N PRO A 37 -15.93 14.23 26.34
CA PRO A 37 -14.84 13.62 27.10
C PRO A 37 -14.97 13.78 28.61
N PHE A 38 -15.85 14.65 29.07
CA PHE A 38 -15.97 15.00 30.49
C PHE A 38 -17.00 14.15 31.25
N GLY A 39 -17.79 13.33 30.54
CA GLY A 39 -18.80 12.44 31.12
C GLY A 39 -20.21 13.03 31.20
N ASP A 40 -21.19 12.15 31.39
CA ASP A 40 -22.60 12.49 31.36
C ASP A 40 -23.12 13.02 32.70
N LEU A 41 -24.07 13.95 32.62
CA LEU A 41 -24.71 14.53 33.80
C LEU A 41 -25.67 13.56 34.50
N GLY A 42 -26.11 12.50 33.82
CA GLY A 42 -27.06 11.51 34.36
C GLY A 42 -28.50 12.04 34.51
N LEU A 43 -28.80 13.21 33.95
CA LEU A 43 -30.12 13.85 33.95
C LEU A 43 -30.40 14.47 32.58
N ASP A 44 -31.66 14.43 32.17
CA ASP A 44 -32.16 15.10 30.96
C ASP A 44 -32.24 16.62 31.19
N LEU A 45 -31.08 17.28 31.12
CA LEU A 45 -30.95 18.74 31.07
C LEU A 45 -30.71 19.18 29.63
N SER A 46 -31.58 20.02 29.11
CA SER A 46 -31.44 20.56 27.75
C SER A 46 -30.27 21.56 27.67
N PRO A 47 -29.62 21.71 26.51
CA PRO A 47 -28.57 22.71 26.32
C PRO A 47 -29.03 24.14 26.64
N SER A 48 -30.30 24.48 26.39
CA SER A 48 -30.89 25.77 26.78
C SER A 48 -30.98 25.96 28.29
N GLU A 49 -31.34 24.91 29.03
CA GLU A 49 -31.42 24.97 30.49
C GLU A 49 -30.05 25.18 31.14
N LEU A 50 -29.03 24.48 30.65
CA LEU A 50 -27.65 24.67 31.09
C LEU A 50 -27.12 26.07 30.72
N ARG A 51 -27.48 26.58 29.55
CA ARG A 51 -27.10 27.93 29.09
C ARG A 51 -27.68 29.04 29.94
N GLU A 52 -28.96 28.95 30.28
CA GLU A 52 -29.59 29.92 31.20
C GLU A 52 -28.94 29.88 32.59
N THR A 53 -28.59 28.70 33.07
CA THR A 53 -27.91 28.51 34.37
C THR A 53 -26.50 29.10 34.36
N ALA A 54 -25.72 28.83 33.31
CA ALA A 54 -24.40 29.41 33.12
C ALA A 54 -24.46 30.94 33.08
N TYR A 55 -25.48 31.49 32.40
CA TYR A 55 -25.72 32.94 32.37
C TYR A 55 -26.06 33.51 33.75
N GLU A 56 -26.92 32.83 34.52
CA GLU A 56 -27.24 33.19 35.90
C GLU A 56 -25.98 33.25 36.79
N VAL A 57 -25.12 32.24 36.68
CA VAL A 57 -23.83 32.17 37.40
C VAL A 57 -22.91 33.33 37.00
N LEU A 58 -22.80 33.64 35.71
CA LEU A 58 -21.98 34.74 35.20
C LEU A 58 -22.46 36.11 35.71
N ILE A 59 -23.75 36.41 35.59
CA ILE A 59 -24.29 37.69 36.05
C ILE A 59 -24.21 37.79 37.58
N GLY A 60 -24.39 36.67 38.28
CA GLY A 60 -24.14 36.58 39.73
C GLY A 60 -22.71 36.96 40.08
N SER A 61 -21.72 36.29 39.50
CA SER A 61 -20.31 36.49 39.81
C SER A 61 -19.81 37.90 39.48
N CYS A 62 -20.28 38.50 38.38
CA CYS A 62 -19.90 39.85 37.96
C CYS A 62 -20.31 40.96 38.94
N ARG A 63 -21.24 40.69 39.86
CA ARG A 63 -21.73 41.66 40.85
C ARG A 63 -20.98 41.64 42.18
N SER A 64 -20.28 40.55 42.49
CA SER A 64 -19.52 40.39 43.74
C SER A 64 -18.35 41.41 43.83
N SER A 65 -17.81 41.86 42.69
CA SER A 65 -16.64 42.75 42.62
C SER A 65 -16.91 44.26 42.84
N GLY A 66 -18.11 44.67 43.27
CA GLY A 66 -18.48 46.09 43.35
C GLY A 66 -19.50 46.40 44.44
N ALA A 67 -19.12 46.24 45.70
CA ALA A 67 -19.89 46.72 46.83
C ALA A 67 -19.90 48.26 46.83
N GLY A 68 -20.90 48.91 46.21
CA GLY A 68 -21.05 50.34 46.42
C GLY A 68 -22.02 51.18 45.60
N ARG A 69 -22.60 50.73 44.46
CA ARG A 69 -23.59 51.58 43.76
C ARG A 69 -24.77 50.81 43.14
N PRO A 70 -26.00 51.34 43.25
CA PRO A 70 -27.18 50.75 42.63
C PRO A 70 -27.13 50.92 41.10
N LEU A 71 -27.52 49.88 40.37
CA LEU A 71 -27.84 49.98 38.95
C LEU A 71 -29.12 50.82 38.81
N THR A 72 -29.01 52.05 38.31
CA THR A 72 -30.17 52.79 37.79
C THR A 72 -30.63 52.10 36.51
N TYR A 73 -31.79 51.45 36.57
CA TYR A 73 -32.52 50.99 35.40
C TYR A 73 -32.94 52.21 34.58
N ILE A 74 -32.35 52.41 33.39
CA ILE A 74 -32.84 53.39 32.43
C ILE A 74 -33.77 52.64 31.48
N SER A 75 -35.08 52.84 31.67
CA SER A 75 -36.11 52.43 30.72
C SER A 75 -35.84 53.10 29.37
N SER A 76 -35.84 52.33 28.28
CA SER A 76 -35.78 52.83 26.90
C SER A 76 -37.11 53.43 26.45
N SER A 77 -37.66 54.35 27.24
CA SER A 77 -38.72 55.25 26.79
C SER A 77 -38.69 56.52 27.63
N VAL A 78 -38.07 57.58 27.10
CA VAL A 78 -38.48 59.00 27.19
C VAL A 78 -37.36 59.85 26.57
N ARG A 79 -37.79 60.85 25.81
CA ARG A 79 -37.01 61.69 24.90
C ARG A 79 -35.94 62.53 25.59
N ALA A 80 -34.95 62.88 24.76
CA ALA A 80 -33.85 63.80 25.00
C ALA A 80 -34.28 65.16 25.58
N THR A 81 -33.54 65.63 26.58
CA THR A 81 -32.93 66.98 26.59
C THR A 81 -31.91 67.13 27.73
N GLU A 82 -30.88 67.93 27.42
CA GLU A 82 -29.95 68.66 28.29
C GLU A 82 -28.56 68.08 28.65
N ARG A 83 -27.57 68.87 28.23
CA ARG A 83 -26.12 68.79 28.41
C ARG A 83 -25.74 69.18 29.84
N SER A 84 -24.72 68.54 30.42
CA SER A 84 -23.36 69.11 30.53
C SER A 84 -22.50 68.53 31.67
N GLN A 85 -21.21 68.41 31.33
CA GLN A 85 -19.97 68.36 32.13
C GLN A 85 -19.36 67.01 32.60
N PRO A 86 -18.01 66.86 32.47
CA PRO A 86 -17.28 65.62 32.69
C PRO A 86 -16.64 65.57 34.08
N MET A 87 -16.68 64.41 34.75
CA MET A 87 -15.91 64.16 35.97
C MET A 87 -15.28 62.75 35.95
N THR A 88 -13.96 62.77 36.00
CA THR A 88 -13.03 61.89 36.73
C THR A 88 -13.20 60.36 36.65
N SER A 89 -12.12 59.76 36.13
CA SER A 89 -11.75 58.35 36.16
C SER A 89 -12.05 57.65 37.49
N SER A 90 -13.05 56.78 37.50
CA SER A 90 -13.19 55.70 38.49
C SER A 90 -13.89 54.51 37.84
N SER A 91 -13.38 53.31 38.16
CA SER A 91 -13.70 52.01 37.57
C SER A 91 -15.21 51.74 37.45
N SER A 92 -15.71 51.70 36.21
CA SER A 92 -17.07 51.24 35.90
C SER A 92 -17.20 49.73 36.19
N PRO A 93 -18.36 49.22 36.64
CA PRO A 93 -18.56 47.79 36.81
C PRO A 93 -18.30 47.05 35.49
N SER A 94 -17.69 45.86 35.54
CA SER A 94 -17.16 45.16 34.36
C SER A 94 -18.21 44.92 33.26
N LEU A 95 -19.48 44.75 33.63
CA LEU A 95 -20.61 44.58 32.71
C LEU A 95 -20.97 45.88 31.95
N GLN A 96 -20.58 47.06 32.44
CA GLN A 96 -20.85 48.37 31.82
C GLN A 96 -19.62 48.95 31.11
N ARG A 97 -18.53 48.18 30.98
CA ARG A 97 -17.38 48.61 30.20
C ARG A 97 -17.80 48.75 28.74
N SER A 98 -17.70 49.97 28.21
CA SER A 98 -17.92 50.25 26.79
C SER A 98 -16.87 49.51 25.96
N LEU A 99 -17.31 48.84 24.89
CA LEU A 99 -16.41 48.19 23.94
C LEU A 99 -15.49 49.25 23.31
N THR A 100 -14.18 49.17 23.55
CA THR A 100 -13.19 50.05 22.91
C THR A 100 -12.58 49.31 21.72
N SER A 101 -13.11 49.54 20.53
CA SER A 101 -12.63 48.94 19.29
C SER A 101 -11.31 49.60 18.84
N SER A 102 -10.13 49.04 19.18
CA SER A 102 -8.88 49.40 18.47
C SER A 102 -7.64 48.56 18.80
N ALA A 103 -7.58 47.80 19.90
CA ALA A 103 -6.38 47.01 20.21
C ALA A 103 -6.51 45.59 19.63
N ALA A 104 -5.47 45.10 18.93
CA ALA A 104 -5.40 43.70 18.55
C ALA A 104 -5.37 42.84 19.82
N SER A 105 -6.30 41.87 19.93
CA SER A 105 -6.40 41.02 21.13
C SER A 105 -5.15 40.17 21.33
N LYS A 106 -4.72 40.07 22.58
CA LYS A 106 -3.48 39.35 22.94
C LYS A 106 -3.68 37.85 22.74
N LEU A 107 -4.86 37.34 23.08
CA LEU A 107 -5.20 35.93 22.92
C LEU A 107 -5.24 35.53 21.44
N LYS A 108 -5.90 36.29 20.56
CA LYS A 108 -5.87 35.98 19.12
C LYS A 108 -4.46 35.96 18.56
N LYS A 109 -3.62 36.91 18.98
CA LYS A 109 -2.21 36.95 18.57
C LYS A 109 -1.43 35.74 19.07
N ALA A 110 -1.64 35.31 20.32
CA ALA A 110 -0.99 34.13 20.90
C ALA A 110 -1.46 32.82 20.21
N LEU A 111 -2.71 32.77 19.76
CA LEU A 111 -3.30 31.63 19.08
C LEU A 111 -3.06 31.62 17.57
N GLY A 112 -2.51 32.70 16.99
CA GLY A 112 -2.30 32.84 15.55
C GLY A 112 -3.56 33.16 14.74
N LEU A 113 -4.66 33.55 15.39
CA LEU A 113 -5.92 33.89 14.71
C LEU A 113 -5.82 35.24 14.00
N LYS A 114 -6.32 35.30 12.75
CA LYS A 114 -6.33 36.53 11.95
C LYS A 114 -7.36 37.52 12.51
N SER A 115 -6.97 38.79 12.67
CA SER A 115 -7.91 39.86 13.02
C SER A 115 -8.77 40.22 11.80
N SER A 116 -10.09 40.36 11.99
CA SER A 116 -11.05 40.63 10.90
C SER A 116 -10.78 41.93 10.13
N SER A 117 -9.90 42.80 10.64
CA SER A 117 -9.47 44.04 10.00
C SER A 117 -8.74 43.88 8.66
N LYS A 118 -8.22 42.68 8.33
CA LYS A 118 -7.44 42.47 7.10
C LYS A 118 -8.26 42.11 5.86
N LYS A 119 -9.51 41.64 6.00
CA LYS A 119 -10.35 41.23 4.85
C LYS A 119 -11.09 42.39 4.16
N LYS A 120 -10.98 43.64 4.63
CA LYS A 120 -11.73 44.80 4.08
C LYS A 120 -10.94 45.74 3.17
N ASN A 121 -9.67 45.50 2.91
CA ASN A 121 -8.81 46.46 2.21
C ASN A 121 -8.27 46.03 0.83
N GLU A 122 -8.76 44.95 0.22
CA GLU A 122 -8.27 44.53 -1.13
C GLU A 122 -9.30 44.52 -2.26
N GLU A 123 -10.55 44.92 -2.05
CA GLU A 123 -11.50 45.12 -3.15
C GLU A 123 -12.33 46.40 -2.97
N ASN A 124 -11.83 47.49 -3.55
CA ASN A 124 -12.57 48.61 -4.18
C ASN A 124 -11.80 49.93 -4.08
N SER A 125 -10.88 50.14 -5.02
CA SER A 125 -10.62 51.48 -5.54
C SER A 125 -11.44 51.65 -6.83
N GLU A 126 -12.14 52.79 -6.91
CA GLU A 126 -12.93 53.30 -8.04
C GLU A 126 -14.44 53.00 -8.04
N SER A 127 -15.20 53.83 -7.33
CA SER A 127 -16.22 54.69 -7.97
C SER A 127 -16.92 55.57 -6.93
N ALA A 128 -16.83 56.88 -7.14
CA ALA A 128 -17.64 57.87 -6.45
C ALA A 128 -19.07 57.85 -7.00
N SER A 129 -20.08 57.70 -6.15
CA SER A 129 -21.39 58.33 -6.38
C SER A 129 -22.21 58.41 -5.09
N GLN A 130 -22.97 59.49 -5.00
CA GLN A 130 -23.79 59.92 -3.87
C GLN A 130 -24.90 58.91 -3.54
N GLY A 131 -25.13 58.69 -2.24
CA GLY A 131 -26.28 57.96 -1.73
C GLY A 131 -26.50 58.24 -0.25
N ILE A 132 -27.46 59.11 0.05
CA ILE A 132 -28.01 59.31 1.39
C ILE A 132 -28.70 58.01 1.80
N GLY A 133 -28.15 57.32 2.80
CA GLY A 133 -28.72 56.08 3.34
C GLY A 133 -28.31 55.89 4.79
N ASN A 134 -29.30 55.87 5.68
CA ASN A 134 -29.18 55.77 7.13
C ASN A 134 -28.17 54.72 7.61
N SER A 135 -26.96 55.16 7.98
CA SER A 135 -26.14 54.41 8.93
C SER A 135 -26.77 54.57 10.31
N VAL A 136 -27.65 53.62 10.66
CA VAL A 136 -27.97 53.36 12.07
C VAL A 136 -26.64 53.05 12.74
N LYS A 137 -26.10 54.05 13.45
CA LYS A 137 -24.94 53.91 14.32
C LYS A 137 -25.17 52.67 15.19
N LYS A 138 -24.41 51.59 14.96
CA LYS A 138 -24.26 50.47 15.90
C LYS A 138 -23.98 51.11 17.25
N ARG A 139 -24.95 51.11 18.16
CA ARG A 139 -24.75 51.55 19.55
C ARG A 139 -23.56 50.75 20.08
N ALA A 140 -22.56 51.43 20.64
CA ALA A 140 -21.49 50.78 21.36
C ALA A 140 -22.14 49.93 22.47
N GLY A 141 -22.21 48.61 22.25
CA GLY A 141 -22.69 47.67 23.24
C GLY A 141 -21.77 47.66 24.45
N THR A 142 -22.26 47.17 25.57
CA THR A 142 -21.40 46.83 26.72
C THR A 142 -20.95 45.38 26.58
N VAL A 143 -19.85 44.97 27.22
CA VAL A 143 -19.41 43.57 27.21
C VAL A 143 -20.50 42.62 27.76
N GLY A 144 -21.31 43.09 28.72
CA GLY A 144 -22.44 42.32 29.24
C GLY A 144 -23.57 42.11 28.22
N GLU A 145 -23.80 43.07 27.32
CA GLU A 145 -24.75 42.95 26.22
C GLU A 145 -24.21 42.03 25.12
N LEU A 146 -22.90 42.12 24.83
CA LEU A 146 -22.22 41.19 23.93
C LEU A 146 -22.38 39.75 24.42
N MET A 147 -22.08 39.47 25.70
CA MET A 147 -22.24 38.13 26.27
C MET A 147 -23.68 37.61 26.17
N ARG A 148 -24.68 38.47 26.43
CA ARG A 148 -26.09 38.11 26.30
C ARG A 148 -26.42 37.64 24.88
N VAL A 149 -25.96 38.39 23.88
CA VAL A 149 -26.15 38.06 22.47
C VAL A 149 -25.41 36.76 22.12
N GLN A 150 -24.15 36.62 22.53
CA GLN A 150 -23.35 35.42 22.25
C GLN A 150 -23.93 34.14 22.90
N MET A 151 -24.42 34.25 24.13
CA MET A 151 -25.14 33.15 24.80
C MET A 151 -26.61 33.01 24.34
N ARG A 152 -27.05 33.71 23.30
CA ARG A 152 -28.43 33.61 22.76
C ARG A 152 -29.53 33.75 23.84
N VAL A 153 -29.29 34.57 24.88
CA VAL A 153 -30.24 34.79 25.99
C VAL A 153 -31.18 35.94 25.63
N SER A 154 -32.49 35.75 25.80
CA SER A 154 -33.47 36.79 25.50
C SER A 154 -33.39 37.96 26.50
N GLU A 155 -33.77 39.17 26.05
CA GLU A 155 -33.80 40.35 26.93
C GLU A 155 -34.78 40.17 28.10
N GLN A 156 -35.85 39.40 27.90
CA GLN A 156 -36.81 39.07 28.95
C GLN A 156 -36.16 38.20 30.05
N ILE A 157 -35.37 37.19 29.66
CA ILE A 157 -34.65 36.33 30.60
C ILE A 157 -33.56 37.15 31.31
N ASP A 158 -32.76 37.94 30.58
CA ASP A 158 -31.73 38.79 31.19
C ASP A 158 -32.32 39.77 32.21
N SER A 159 -33.39 40.49 31.85
CA SER A 159 -34.04 41.43 32.76
C SER A 159 -34.62 40.74 34.00
N ARG A 160 -35.16 39.52 33.85
CA ARG A 160 -35.63 38.68 34.96
C ARG A 160 -34.46 38.30 35.87
N VAL A 161 -33.38 37.73 35.32
CA VAL A 161 -32.18 37.31 36.06
C VAL A 161 -31.57 38.49 36.82
N ARG A 162 -31.35 39.64 36.17
CA ARG A 162 -30.81 40.85 36.83
C ARG A 162 -31.69 41.32 37.99
N ARG A 163 -33.02 41.31 37.81
CA ARG A 163 -33.99 41.70 38.85
C ARG A 163 -34.00 40.70 40.01
N GLY A 164 -33.98 39.40 39.72
CA GLY A 164 -33.88 38.34 40.72
C GLY A 164 -32.62 38.50 41.57
N LEU A 165 -31.46 38.62 40.92
CA LEU A 165 -30.18 38.84 41.58
C LEU A 165 -30.14 40.16 42.37
N LEU A 166 -30.87 41.21 41.95
CA LEU A 166 -31.00 42.45 42.73
C LEU A 166 -31.74 42.19 44.04
N ARG A 167 -32.81 41.39 44.02
CA ARG A 167 -33.55 40.97 45.23
C ARG A 167 -32.70 40.05 46.12
N VAL A 168 -31.93 39.13 45.54
CA VAL A 168 -30.99 38.27 46.29
C VAL A 168 -29.95 39.12 47.02
N ALA A 169 -29.30 40.05 46.33
CA ALA A 169 -28.30 40.93 46.93
C ALA A 169 -28.89 41.84 48.03
N ALA A 170 -30.13 42.31 47.86
CA ALA A 170 -30.82 43.09 48.89
C ALA A 170 -31.18 42.24 50.13
N GLY A 171 -31.44 40.95 49.95
CA GLY A 171 -31.73 40.00 51.03
C GLY A 171 -30.49 39.47 51.75
N GLN A 172 -29.32 39.50 51.10
CA GLN A 172 -28.04 39.00 51.60
C GLN A 172 -27.10 40.18 51.84
N LEU A 173 -27.16 40.79 53.04
CA LEU A 173 -26.40 41.98 53.46
C LEU A 173 -24.87 41.78 53.36
N GLY A 174 -24.29 41.97 52.18
CA GLY A 174 -22.83 41.99 51.96
C GLY A 174 -22.13 40.63 51.83
N ARG A 175 -22.88 39.52 51.74
CA ARG A 175 -22.28 38.19 51.50
C ARG A 175 -21.80 38.06 50.05
N ARG A 176 -20.64 37.41 49.85
CA ARG A 176 -20.11 37.11 48.51
C ARG A 176 -21.01 36.09 47.82
N VAL A 177 -21.14 36.19 46.50
CA VAL A 177 -21.97 35.24 45.72
C VAL A 177 -21.47 33.80 45.85
N GLU A 178 -20.17 33.62 46.08
CA GLU A 178 -19.51 32.34 46.34
C GLU A 178 -19.99 31.66 47.64
N SER A 179 -20.52 32.44 48.59
CA SER A 179 -21.03 31.95 49.89
C SER A 179 -22.53 31.62 49.88
N VAL A 180 -23.10 31.52 48.67
CA VAL A 180 -24.55 31.42 48.45
C VAL A 180 -24.84 30.36 47.40
N VAL A 181 -25.83 29.51 47.67
CA VAL A 181 -26.37 28.58 46.66
C VAL A 181 -27.30 29.34 45.72
N LEU A 182 -26.77 29.78 44.58
CA LEU A 182 -27.47 30.65 43.64
C LEU A 182 -28.84 30.13 43.20
N PRO A 183 -29.01 28.85 42.78
CA PRO A 183 -30.32 28.36 42.35
C PRO A 183 -31.36 28.41 43.47
N LEU A 184 -30.95 28.15 44.71
CA LEU A 184 -31.84 28.19 45.88
C LEU A 184 -32.31 29.62 46.21
N GLU A 185 -31.42 30.61 46.12
CA GLU A 185 -31.81 32.01 46.34
C GLU A 185 -32.73 32.52 45.23
N LEU A 186 -32.46 32.17 43.98
CA LEU A 186 -33.35 32.54 42.86
C LEU A 186 -34.73 31.91 43.07
N LEU A 187 -34.80 30.64 43.49
CA LEU A 187 -36.06 29.98 43.85
C LEU A 187 -36.85 30.76 44.90
N GLN A 188 -36.18 31.36 45.89
CA GLN A 188 -36.82 32.13 46.96
C GLN A 188 -37.29 33.54 46.55
N GLN A 189 -36.63 34.17 45.58
CA GLN A 189 -36.92 35.58 45.22
C GLN A 189 -37.92 35.74 44.08
N PHE A 190 -38.11 34.72 43.25
CA PHE A 190 -39.06 34.76 42.15
C PHE A 190 -40.45 34.25 42.56
N ARG A 191 -41.47 34.94 42.07
CA ARG A 191 -42.88 34.55 42.19
C ARG A 191 -43.42 34.16 40.83
N SER A 192 -44.53 33.41 40.79
CA SER A 192 -45.22 33.07 39.54
C SER A 192 -45.60 34.31 38.71
N SER A 193 -45.81 35.47 39.35
CA SER A 193 -46.08 36.75 38.69
C SER A 193 -44.89 37.35 37.91
N ASP A 194 -43.67 36.88 38.14
CA ASP A 194 -42.48 37.33 37.39
C ASP A 194 -42.34 36.61 36.02
N PHE A 195 -43.28 35.71 35.69
CA PHE A 195 -43.29 34.89 34.49
C PHE A 195 -44.50 35.20 33.60
N PRO A 196 -44.37 35.15 32.26
CA PRO A 196 -45.47 35.32 31.32
C PRO A 196 -46.58 34.28 31.47
N SER A 197 -46.22 33.06 31.87
CA SER A 197 -47.15 31.94 32.02
C SER A 197 -46.81 31.08 33.24
N LEU A 198 -47.82 30.43 33.82
CA LEU A 198 -47.63 29.47 34.92
C LEU A 198 -46.77 28.28 34.48
N ARG A 199 -46.92 27.85 33.22
CA ARG A 199 -46.14 26.76 32.63
C ARG A 199 -44.65 27.08 32.59
N GLU A 200 -44.27 28.30 32.18
CA GLU A 200 -42.86 28.73 32.19
C GLU A 200 -42.27 28.75 33.60
N TYR A 201 -43.06 29.19 34.59
CA TYR A 201 -42.66 29.18 35.99
C TYR A 201 -42.39 27.76 36.50
N GLU A 202 -43.29 26.81 36.21
CA GLU A 202 -43.12 25.40 36.59
C GLU A 202 -41.92 24.75 35.90
N THR A 203 -41.69 25.05 34.61
CA THR A 203 -40.51 24.55 33.89
C THR A 203 -39.21 25.12 34.46
N TRP A 204 -39.20 26.41 34.79
CA TRP A 204 -38.05 27.06 35.43
C TRP A 204 -37.79 26.46 36.83
N GLN A 205 -38.83 26.26 37.63
CA GLN A 205 -38.69 25.64 38.96
C GLN A 205 -38.13 24.21 38.87
N ARG A 206 -38.63 23.42 37.91
CA ARG A 206 -38.12 22.07 37.66
C ARG A 206 -36.65 22.10 37.25
N ARG A 207 -36.26 23.02 36.37
CA ARG A 207 -34.86 23.23 35.98
C ARG A 207 -33.96 23.49 37.20
N ILE A 208 -34.35 24.42 38.06
CA ILE A 208 -33.59 24.75 39.28
C ILE A 208 -33.41 23.53 40.19
N LEU A 209 -34.45 22.72 40.36
CA LEU A 209 -34.36 21.48 41.16
C LEU A 209 -33.45 20.43 40.50
N LYS A 210 -33.51 20.27 39.17
CA LYS A 210 -32.60 19.38 38.44
C LYS A 210 -31.13 19.80 38.57
N ILE A 211 -30.85 21.11 38.59
CA ILE A 211 -29.47 21.61 38.77
C ILE A 211 -28.98 21.32 40.19
N LEU A 212 -29.84 21.50 41.20
CA LEU A 212 -29.51 21.14 42.58
C LEU A 212 -29.31 19.62 42.73
N GLU A 213 -30.08 18.80 42.02
CA GLU A 213 -29.87 17.35 41.96
C GLU A 213 -28.52 16.99 41.32
N ALA A 214 -28.23 17.59 40.16
CA ALA A 214 -26.97 17.37 39.44
C ALA A 214 -25.76 17.72 40.30
N GLY A 215 -25.78 18.87 40.96
CA GLY A 215 -24.63 19.39 41.72
C GLY A 215 -24.47 18.82 43.12
N LEU A 216 -25.56 18.53 43.83
CA LEU A 216 -25.49 18.12 45.25
C LEU A 216 -25.71 16.62 45.47
N LEU A 217 -26.32 15.91 44.53
CA LEU A 217 -26.65 14.48 44.68
C LEU A 217 -25.88 13.58 43.72
N LEU A 218 -25.73 13.98 42.46
CA LEU A 218 -25.08 13.17 41.44
C LEU A 218 -23.57 13.45 41.38
N HIS A 219 -23.20 14.73 41.32
CA HIS A 219 -21.82 15.17 41.17
C HIS A 219 -21.39 16.13 42.29
N PRO A 220 -21.49 15.72 43.58
CA PRO A 220 -21.07 16.56 44.68
C PRO A 220 -19.54 16.67 44.73
N HIS A 221 -19.03 17.85 45.06
CA HIS A 221 -17.60 18.08 45.27
C HIS A 221 -16.99 17.13 46.31
N MET A 222 -17.75 16.79 47.35
CA MET A 222 -17.37 15.77 48.33
C MET A 222 -18.28 14.54 48.27
N PRO A 223 -17.73 13.32 48.34
CA PRO A 223 -18.52 12.10 48.26
C PRO A 223 -19.58 12.04 49.38
N LEU A 224 -20.74 11.49 49.04
CA LEU A 224 -21.86 11.30 49.97
C LEU A 224 -21.76 9.93 50.64
N ALA A 225 -21.84 9.88 51.96
CA ALA A 225 -21.96 8.61 52.67
C ALA A 225 -23.39 8.06 52.57
N LYS A 226 -23.54 6.75 52.37
CA LYS A 226 -24.84 6.08 52.22
C LYS A 226 -25.78 6.25 53.44
N THR A 227 -25.24 6.62 54.59
CA THR A 227 -25.94 6.82 55.86
C THR A 227 -26.45 8.24 56.09
N GLU A 228 -26.13 9.19 55.21
CA GLU A 228 -26.55 10.59 55.38
C GLU A 228 -28.05 10.77 55.10
N MET A 229 -28.75 11.42 56.02
CA MET A 229 -30.19 11.70 55.90
C MET A 229 -30.50 12.84 54.92
N ALA A 230 -29.61 13.84 54.80
CA ALA A 230 -29.82 15.02 53.97
C ALA A 230 -29.94 14.69 52.46
N PRO A 231 -29.10 13.83 51.86
CA PRO A 231 -29.28 13.43 50.45
C PRO A 231 -30.59 12.71 50.18
N GLN A 232 -31.01 11.81 51.09
CA GLN A 232 -32.27 11.08 50.96
C GLN A 232 -33.47 12.02 51.07
N GLN A 233 -33.38 13.00 51.97
CA GLN A 233 -34.41 14.02 52.14
C GLN A 233 -34.50 14.94 50.91
N LEU A 234 -33.37 15.34 50.31
CA LEU A 234 -33.38 16.12 49.07
C LEU A 234 -34.03 15.34 47.92
N ARG A 235 -33.69 14.06 47.74
CA ARG A 235 -34.35 13.19 46.74
C ARG A 235 -35.86 13.14 46.93
N LYS A 236 -36.34 12.98 48.17
CA LYS A 236 -37.78 12.98 48.48
C LYS A 236 -38.45 14.31 48.11
N ILE A 237 -37.80 15.44 48.40
CA ILE A 237 -38.33 16.77 48.06
C ILE A 237 -38.42 16.95 46.54
N ILE A 238 -37.39 16.53 45.80
CA ILE A 238 -37.35 16.64 44.33
C ILE A 238 -38.41 15.74 43.68
N CYS A 239 -38.57 14.50 44.15
CA CYS A 239 -39.64 13.61 43.69
C CYS A 239 -41.03 14.20 43.98
N GLY A 240 -41.25 14.73 45.19
CA GLY A 240 -42.54 15.37 45.52
C GLY A 240 -42.82 16.64 44.72
N ALA A 241 -41.77 17.38 44.33
CA ALA A 241 -41.88 18.57 43.48
C ALA A 241 -42.23 18.26 42.03
N ALA A 242 -42.06 17.00 41.58
CA ALA A 242 -42.50 16.56 40.26
C ALA A 242 -44.04 16.49 40.16
N ASP A 243 -44.71 16.14 41.27
CA ASP A 243 -46.17 16.02 41.36
C ASP A 243 -46.85 17.36 41.69
N LYS A 244 -46.23 18.17 42.57
CA LYS A 244 -46.78 19.49 42.97
C LYS A 244 -45.65 20.52 43.14
N PRO A 245 -45.73 21.71 42.48
CA PRO A 245 -44.68 22.72 42.59
C PRO A 245 -44.49 23.20 44.03
N ILE A 246 -43.24 23.46 44.43
CA ILE A 246 -42.89 23.91 45.79
C ILE A 246 -43.37 25.35 45.98
N GLU A 247 -44.04 25.62 47.10
CA GLU A 247 -44.41 26.99 47.48
C GLU A 247 -43.16 27.80 47.87
N THR A 248 -42.79 28.80 47.06
CA THR A 248 -41.51 29.54 47.19
C THR A 248 -41.50 30.68 48.21
N GLY A 249 -42.54 30.80 49.04
CA GLY A 249 -42.64 31.88 50.04
C GLY A 249 -41.50 31.84 51.07
N LYS A 250 -40.97 33.00 51.49
CA LYS A 250 -39.89 33.07 52.50
C LYS A 250 -40.21 32.40 53.84
N HIS A 251 -41.49 32.19 54.14
CA HIS A 251 -41.99 31.57 55.37
C HIS A 251 -42.72 30.24 55.12
N SER A 252 -42.66 29.67 53.91
CA SER A 252 -43.25 28.35 53.68
C SER A 252 -42.36 27.28 54.32
N GLU A 253 -42.98 26.38 55.07
CA GLU A 253 -42.33 25.22 55.66
C GLU A 253 -41.54 24.38 54.64
N PRO A 254 -42.08 24.02 53.45
CA PRO A 254 -41.33 23.24 52.46
C PRO A 254 -40.08 23.95 51.93
N MET A 255 -40.08 25.30 51.83
CA MET A 255 -38.91 26.06 51.38
C MET A 255 -37.83 26.14 52.47
N GLN A 256 -38.22 26.22 53.74
CA GLN A 256 -37.27 26.19 54.86
C GLN A 256 -36.59 24.83 54.99
N VAL A 257 -37.35 23.75 54.83
CA VAL A 257 -36.82 22.39 54.81
C VAL A 257 -35.85 22.22 53.64
N LEU A 258 -36.22 22.60 52.42
CA LEU A 258 -35.33 22.56 51.26
C LEU A 258 -34.04 23.36 51.51
N ARG A 259 -34.16 24.60 52.03
CA ARG A 259 -33.01 25.45 52.34
C ARG A 259 -32.06 24.80 53.34
N SER A 260 -32.58 24.23 54.42
CA SER A 260 -31.76 23.58 55.44
C SER A 260 -30.96 22.40 54.87
N VAL A 261 -31.61 21.57 54.05
CA VAL A 261 -31.00 20.40 53.42
C VAL A 261 -29.95 20.82 52.39
N VAL A 262 -30.28 21.75 51.50
CA VAL A 262 -29.38 22.23 50.45
C VAL A 262 -28.15 22.91 51.05
N MET A 263 -28.32 23.78 52.05
CA MET A 263 -27.18 24.44 52.71
C MET A 263 -26.31 23.43 53.47
N SER A 264 -26.90 22.41 54.10
CA SER A 264 -26.14 21.34 54.75
C SER A 264 -25.30 20.51 53.77
N LEU A 265 -25.72 20.40 52.51
CA LEU A 265 -24.98 19.67 51.47
C LEU A 265 -23.93 20.55 50.80
N ALA A 266 -24.26 21.81 50.50
CA ALA A 266 -23.38 22.73 49.78
C ALA A 266 -22.24 23.30 50.64
N CYS A 267 -22.43 23.46 51.96
CA CYS A 267 -21.41 24.05 52.84
C CYS A 267 -20.50 23.03 53.54
N ARG A 268 -20.42 21.79 53.05
CA ARG A 268 -19.57 20.74 53.64
C ARG A 268 -18.10 21.03 53.34
N SER A 269 -17.21 20.77 54.29
CA SER A 269 -15.74 20.84 54.13
C SER A 269 -15.04 19.58 54.66
N PHE A 270 -13.80 19.35 54.20
CA PHE A 270 -13.00 18.17 54.55
C PHE A 270 -12.61 18.09 56.04
N ASP A 271 -12.57 19.23 56.74
CA ASP A 271 -12.27 19.34 58.17
C ASP A 271 -13.51 19.24 59.06
N GLY A 272 -14.72 19.09 58.48
CA GLY A 272 -15.99 19.02 59.20
C GLY A 272 -16.50 20.38 59.71
N SER A 273 -15.84 21.48 59.37
CA SER A 273 -16.33 22.83 59.65
C SER A 273 -17.40 23.27 58.63
N VAL A 274 -18.01 24.45 58.81
CA VAL A 274 -18.92 25.01 57.81
C VAL A 274 -18.09 25.88 56.87
N SER A 275 -17.98 25.48 55.61
CA SER A 275 -17.24 26.23 54.60
C SER A 275 -17.87 27.62 54.38
N GLU A 276 -17.03 28.65 54.25
CA GLU A 276 -17.48 29.97 53.80
C GLU A 276 -17.90 29.96 52.32
N ILE A 277 -17.49 28.95 51.56
CA ILE A 277 -17.81 28.75 50.13
C ILE A 277 -18.89 27.66 50.00
N CYS A 278 -19.90 27.92 49.16
CA CYS A 278 -20.94 26.95 48.85
C CYS A 278 -20.56 26.12 47.62
N HIS A 279 -20.23 24.85 47.84
CA HIS A 279 -19.87 23.84 46.85
C HIS A 279 -21.13 23.20 46.25
N TRP A 280 -21.82 23.92 45.34
CA TRP A 280 -23.04 23.44 44.68
C TRP A 280 -22.88 23.18 43.18
N ALA A 281 -21.84 23.74 42.54
CA ALA A 281 -21.64 23.71 41.09
C ALA A 281 -20.21 23.35 40.68
N ASP A 282 -19.36 22.98 41.63
CA ASP A 282 -17.92 22.77 41.47
C ASP A 282 -17.52 21.29 41.35
N GLY A 283 -18.48 20.36 41.48
CA GLY A 283 -18.26 18.95 41.21
C GLY A 283 -18.27 18.62 39.71
N ILE A 284 -17.39 17.69 39.32
CA ILE A 284 -17.21 17.20 37.95
C ILE A 284 -18.27 16.13 37.65
N PRO A 285 -18.99 16.20 36.50
CA PRO A 285 -18.74 17.06 35.35
C PRO A 285 -19.63 18.31 35.23
N LEU A 286 -20.54 18.57 36.19
CA LEU A 286 -21.47 19.70 36.12
C LEU A 286 -20.74 21.04 35.93
N ASN A 287 -19.66 21.25 36.67
CA ASN A 287 -18.84 22.45 36.56
C ASN A 287 -18.31 22.66 35.14
N ILE A 288 -17.76 21.62 34.51
CA ILE A 288 -17.17 21.67 33.18
C ILE A 288 -18.26 21.92 32.14
N HIS A 289 -19.42 21.26 32.22
CA HIS A 289 -20.55 21.50 31.32
C HIS A 289 -21.02 22.96 31.33
N LEU A 290 -21.19 23.54 32.53
CA LEU A 290 -21.54 24.95 32.66
C LEU A 290 -20.43 25.86 32.11
N TYR A 291 -19.16 25.47 32.31
CA TYR A 291 -18.01 26.23 31.86
C TYR A 291 -17.82 26.21 30.33
N LEU A 292 -18.02 25.07 29.67
CA LEU A 292 -17.95 24.94 28.22
C LEU A 292 -18.97 25.86 27.53
N ILE A 293 -20.19 25.95 28.05
CA ILE A 293 -21.23 26.85 27.53
C ILE A 293 -20.85 28.33 27.70
N LEU A 294 -20.10 28.67 28.75
CA LEU A 294 -19.55 30.03 28.88
C LEU A 294 -18.47 30.28 27.82
N LEU A 295 -17.59 29.31 27.56
CA LEU A 295 -16.54 29.43 26.54
C LEU A 295 -17.09 29.49 25.11
N GLU A 296 -18.23 28.87 24.83
CA GLU A 296 -18.92 29.00 23.53
C GLU A 296 -19.25 30.46 23.18
N SER A 297 -19.41 31.33 24.17
CA SER A 297 -19.67 32.76 23.95
C SER A 297 -18.48 33.52 23.34
N CYS A 298 -17.30 32.91 23.26
CA CYS A 298 -16.12 33.49 22.61
C CYS A 298 -16.20 33.47 21.07
N PHE A 299 -17.17 32.77 20.49
CA PHE A 299 -17.36 32.65 19.04
C PHE A 299 -18.58 33.47 18.60
N ASP A 300 -18.54 34.05 17.40
CA ASP A 300 -19.65 34.87 16.89
C ASP A 300 -20.88 33.99 16.59
N VAL A 301 -22.06 34.40 17.08
CA VAL A 301 -23.36 33.75 16.75
C VAL A 301 -23.64 33.72 15.26
N ASN A 302 -23.22 34.74 14.52
CA ASN A 302 -23.53 34.87 13.08
C ASN A 302 -22.51 34.16 12.19
N ASP A 303 -21.29 33.99 12.68
CA ASP A 303 -20.18 33.36 11.97
C ASP A 303 -19.42 32.46 12.93
N GLU A 304 -19.90 31.21 13.06
CA GLU A 304 -19.45 30.27 14.09
C GLU A 304 -17.97 29.87 13.97
N THR A 305 -17.32 30.17 12.84
CA THR A 305 -15.88 29.97 12.63
C THR A 305 -15.04 31.09 13.25
N SER A 306 -15.61 32.29 13.42
CA SER A 306 -14.86 33.46 13.86
C SER A 306 -14.90 33.65 15.38
N VAL A 307 -13.72 33.89 15.97
CA VAL A 307 -13.60 34.33 17.37
C VAL A 307 -13.90 35.83 17.45
N ILE A 308 -14.69 36.26 18.44
CA ILE A 308 -15.03 37.68 18.64
C ILE A 308 -13.80 38.55 18.88
N GLU A 309 -13.83 39.83 18.48
CA GLU A 309 -12.68 40.72 18.69
C GLU A 309 -12.42 41.00 20.18
N GLU A 310 -13.47 41.09 20.98
CA GLU A 310 -13.44 41.38 22.42
C GLU A 310 -13.31 40.13 23.30
N VAL A 311 -12.62 39.11 22.79
CA VAL A 311 -12.47 37.81 23.47
C VAL A 311 -11.70 37.93 24.80
N ASP A 312 -10.74 38.84 24.87
CA ASP A 312 -9.96 39.11 26.08
C ASP A 312 -10.90 39.65 27.20
N GLU A 313 -11.80 40.58 26.87
CA GLU A 313 -12.78 41.12 27.82
C GLU A 313 -13.82 40.07 28.25
N VAL A 314 -14.26 39.21 27.33
CA VAL A 314 -15.21 38.13 27.63
C VAL A 314 -14.59 37.09 28.54
N LEU A 315 -13.36 36.65 28.27
CA LEU A 315 -12.65 35.69 29.12
C LEU A 315 -12.40 36.25 30.53
N GLU A 316 -12.12 37.55 30.67
CA GLU A 316 -12.01 38.21 31.98
C GLU A 316 -13.33 38.23 32.76
N LEU A 317 -14.49 38.30 32.08
CA LEU A 317 -15.80 38.14 32.74
C LEU A 317 -16.03 36.68 33.15
N ILE A 318 -15.74 35.74 32.26
CA ILE A 318 -15.89 34.30 32.52
C ILE A 318 -14.98 33.90 33.69
N LYS A 319 -13.78 34.44 33.80
CA LYS A 319 -12.85 34.17 34.91
C LYS A 319 -13.45 34.46 36.30
N LYS A 320 -14.44 35.36 36.39
CA LYS A 320 -15.13 35.64 37.66
C LYS A 320 -15.99 34.46 38.15
N THR A 321 -16.37 33.53 37.28
CA THR A 321 -17.17 32.35 37.67
C THR A 321 -16.31 31.23 38.25
N TRP A 322 -14.97 31.32 38.14
CA TRP A 322 -14.03 30.25 38.53
C TRP A 322 -14.22 29.77 39.97
N VAL A 323 -14.44 30.69 40.92
CA VAL A 323 -14.62 30.31 42.33
C VAL A 323 -15.92 29.52 42.56
N ILE A 324 -16.99 29.82 41.81
CA ILE A 324 -18.29 29.13 41.93
C ILE A 324 -18.23 27.75 41.27
N LEU A 325 -17.51 27.63 40.16
CA LEU A 325 -17.40 26.40 39.37
C LEU A 325 -16.18 25.54 39.75
N GLY A 326 -15.32 26.00 40.66
CA GLY A 326 -14.07 25.29 41.00
C GLY A 326 -13.09 25.18 39.82
N ILE A 327 -13.10 26.12 38.87
CA ILE A 327 -12.23 26.09 37.70
C ILE A 327 -10.91 26.81 38.01
N ASN A 328 -9.79 26.17 37.68
CA ASN A 328 -8.46 26.76 37.73
C ASN A 328 -7.91 27.02 36.30
N GLN A 329 -6.74 27.63 36.19
CA GLN A 329 -6.12 27.92 34.89
C GLN A 329 -5.88 26.66 34.05
N ILE A 330 -5.52 25.56 34.70
CA ILE A 330 -5.13 24.29 34.08
C ILE A 330 -6.35 23.58 33.47
N LEU A 331 -7.47 23.57 34.18
CA LEU A 331 -8.78 23.12 33.67
C LEU A 331 -9.30 24.05 32.57
N HIS A 332 -9.10 25.36 32.70
CA HIS A 332 -9.47 26.32 31.65
C HIS A 332 -8.73 26.00 30.34
N ASN A 333 -7.42 25.77 30.39
CA ASN A 333 -6.62 25.50 29.19
C ASN A 333 -7.12 24.24 28.46
N ILE A 334 -7.42 23.15 29.16
CA ILE A 334 -8.03 21.95 28.53
C ILE A 334 -9.42 22.24 27.97
N CYS A 335 -10.30 22.88 28.74
CA CYS A 335 -11.67 23.15 28.28
C CYS A 335 -11.65 24.05 27.03
N PHE A 336 -10.79 25.06 27.04
CA PHE A 336 -10.68 26.00 25.92
C PHE A 336 -10.04 25.35 24.69
N PHE A 337 -9.02 24.51 24.88
CA PHE A 337 -8.50 23.64 23.82
C PHE A 337 -9.59 22.76 23.20
N TRP A 338 -10.38 22.08 24.03
CA TRP A 338 -11.48 21.23 23.57
C TRP A 338 -12.52 22.00 22.76
N VAL A 339 -12.93 23.18 23.23
CA VAL A 339 -13.92 24.02 22.52
C VAL A 339 -13.38 24.49 21.17
N LEU A 340 -12.13 24.94 21.09
CA LEU A 340 -11.50 25.33 19.82
C LEU A 340 -11.50 24.17 18.81
N PHE A 341 -11.12 22.97 19.27
CA PHE A 341 -11.10 21.77 18.45
C PHE A 341 -12.49 21.35 17.99
N CYS A 342 -13.48 21.34 18.89
CA CYS A 342 -14.87 21.03 18.56
C CYS A 342 -15.42 22.00 17.52
N ARG A 343 -15.13 23.29 17.66
CA ARG A 343 -15.60 24.31 16.70
C ARG A 343 -15.03 24.10 15.32
N TYR A 344 -13.76 23.69 15.21
CA TYR A 344 -13.15 23.32 13.94
C TYR A 344 -13.87 22.13 13.28
N ILE A 345 -14.26 21.11 14.06
CA ILE A 345 -14.99 19.95 13.54
C ILE A 345 -16.40 20.35 13.09
N THR A 346 -17.16 21.05 13.93
CA THR A 346 -18.56 21.44 13.64
C THR A 346 -18.66 22.37 12.43
N THR A 347 -17.65 23.20 12.19
CA THR A 347 -17.62 24.14 11.06
C THR A 347 -17.13 23.52 9.74
N SER A 348 -17.18 22.18 9.63
CA SER A 348 -16.79 21.43 8.43
C SER A 348 -15.34 21.66 7.99
N GLN A 349 -14.44 21.99 8.92
CA GLN A 349 -13.01 22.17 8.65
C GLN A 349 -12.70 23.33 7.68
N LEU A 350 -13.55 24.38 7.64
CA LEU A 350 -13.39 25.50 6.72
C LEU A 350 -12.31 26.52 7.11
N GLU A 351 -11.93 26.58 8.40
CA GLU A 351 -10.92 27.52 8.90
C GLU A 351 -9.73 26.83 9.57
N ASP A 352 -8.63 26.76 8.84
CA ASP A 352 -7.35 26.20 9.31
C ASP A 352 -6.77 26.97 10.52
N ASP A 353 -7.12 28.25 10.66
CA ASP A 353 -6.67 29.11 11.76
C ASP A 353 -7.16 28.58 13.13
N LEU A 354 -8.35 27.95 13.20
CA LEU A 354 -8.87 27.35 14.44
C LEU A 354 -8.13 26.06 14.82
N LEU A 355 -7.76 25.25 13.83
CA LEU A 355 -6.96 24.05 14.07
C LEU A 355 -5.56 24.45 14.57
N PHE A 356 -4.96 25.47 13.95
CA PHE A 356 -3.67 26.01 14.38
C PHE A 356 -3.74 26.58 15.81
N ALA A 357 -4.81 27.30 16.15
CA ALA A 357 -5.07 27.77 17.52
C ALA A 357 -5.17 26.61 18.52
N SER A 358 -5.81 25.52 18.12
CA SER A 358 -5.92 24.30 18.94
C SER A 358 -4.55 23.66 19.19
N VAL A 359 -3.68 23.59 18.17
CA VAL A 359 -2.30 23.10 18.31
C VAL A 359 -1.49 23.98 19.25
N ASN A 360 -1.61 25.31 19.17
CA ASN A 360 -0.93 26.22 20.09
C ASN A 360 -1.42 26.06 21.53
N MET A 361 -2.72 25.87 21.75
CA MET A 361 -3.25 25.63 23.09
C MET A 361 -2.79 24.28 23.66
N LEU A 362 -2.62 23.25 22.81
CA LEU A 362 -2.07 21.96 23.24
C LEU A 362 -0.65 22.08 23.81
N LEU A 363 0.16 23.04 23.35
CA LEU A 363 1.49 23.29 23.93
C LEU A 363 1.42 23.80 25.38
N GLU A 364 0.41 24.60 25.72
CA GLU A 364 0.17 25.01 27.10
C GLU A 364 -0.36 23.84 27.95
N VAL A 365 -1.26 23.03 27.38
CA VAL A 365 -1.75 21.81 28.04
C VAL A 365 -0.61 20.81 28.30
N GLU A 366 0.37 20.66 27.40
CA GLU A 366 1.55 19.82 27.61
C GLU A 366 2.39 20.30 28.80
N LYS A 367 2.53 21.62 28.98
CA LYS A 367 3.24 22.19 30.15
C LYS A 367 2.48 21.93 31.43
N ASP A 368 1.16 22.12 31.41
CA ASP A 368 0.29 21.93 32.58
C ASP A 368 0.24 20.46 33.02
N ALA A 369 0.20 19.53 32.06
CA ALA A 369 0.24 18.08 32.30
C ALA A 369 1.52 17.64 33.03
N LYS A 370 2.66 18.28 32.73
CA LYS A 370 3.93 18.00 33.42
C LYS A 370 4.03 18.63 34.80
N ALA A 371 3.21 19.65 35.09
CA ALA A 371 3.25 20.40 36.34
C ALA A 371 2.28 19.90 37.41
N THR A 372 1.28 19.11 37.05
CA THR A 372 0.14 18.78 37.91
C THR A 372 -0.03 17.26 38.08
N GLU A 373 -0.16 16.80 39.32
CA GLU A 373 -0.38 15.38 39.66
C GLU A 373 -1.83 15.09 40.11
N ASP A 374 -2.79 15.95 39.75
CA ASP A 374 -4.20 15.79 40.14
C ASP A 374 -4.87 14.65 39.35
N PRO A 375 -5.34 13.57 40.01
CA PRO A 375 -5.94 12.42 39.33
C PRO A 375 -7.23 12.76 38.58
N ALA A 376 -8.01 13.75 39.04
CA ALA A 376 -9.23 14.17 38.34
C ALA A 376 -8.88 14.85 37.01
N TYR A 377 -7.83 15.67 37.01
CA TYR A 377 -7.29 16.32 35.83
C TYR A 377 -6.70 15.31 34.83
N SER A 378 -5.85 14.37 35.28
CA SER A 378 -5.27 13.34 34.39
C SER A 378 -6.34 12.49 33.70
N LYS A 379 -7.43 12.15 34.39
CA LYS A 379 -8.56 11.42 33.79
C LYS A 379 -9.26 12.24 32.70
N ILE A 380 -9.48 13.53 32.94
CA ILE A 380 -10.08 14.44 31.96
C ILE A 380 -9.15 14.63 30.75
N LEU A 381 -7.87 14.87 31.01
CA LEU A 381 -6.84 15.05 29.99
C LEU A 381 -6.73 13.81 29.10
N SER A 382 -6.58 12.62 29.70
CA SER A 382 -6.46 11.37 28.96
C SER A 382 -7.70 11.06 28.12
N SER A 383 -8.90 11.29 28.67
CA SER A 383 -10.15 11.13 27.92
C SER A 383 -10.21 12.09 26.72
N THR A 384 -9.94 13.38 26.95
CA THR A 384 -9.95 14.43 25.91
C THR A 384 -8.94 14.13 24.80
N LEU A 385 -7.69 13.83 25.17
CA LEU A 385 -6.62 13.54 24.20
C LEU A 385 -6.87 12.24 23.43
N SER A 386 -7.52 11.24 24.03
CA SER A 386 -7.85 9.99 23.34
C SER A 386 -8.85 10.19 22.21
N TYR A 387 -9.87 11.04 22.40
CA TYR A 387 -10.81 11.38 21.32
C TYR A 387 -10.11 12.14 20.19
N ILE A 388 -9.26 13.10 20.52
CA ILE A 388 -8.52 13.91 19.54
C ILE A 388 -7.53 13.05 18.77
N LEU A 389 -6.81 12.17 19.47
CA LEU A 389 -5.89 11.23 18.86
C LEU A 389 -6.63 10.29 17.90
N GLY A 390 -7.77 9.71 18.32
CA GLY A 390 -8.58 8.87 17.43
C GLY A 390 -9.10 9.58 16.20
N TRP A 391 -9.53 10.85 16.34
CA TRP A 391 -9.95 11.69 15.21
C TRP A 391 -8.81 11.98 14.23
N ALA A 392 -7.61 12.24 14.76
CA ALA A 392 -6.40 12.47 13.96
C ALA A 392 -5.95 11.18 13.27
N GLU A 393 -5.88 10.07 14.00
CA GLU A 393 -5.49 8.74 13.51
C GLU A 393 -6.39 8.28 12.36
N LYS A 394 -7.73 8.45 12.46
CA LYS A 394 -8.66 8.09 11.36
C LYS A 394 -8.31 8.78 10.04
N ARG A 395 -7.83 10.02 10.08
CA ARG A 395 -7.40 10.79 8.88
C ARG A 395 -5.98 10.45 8.46
N LEU A 396 -5.07 10.27 9.41
CA LEU A 396 -3.66 10.00 9.12
C LEU A 396 -3.43 8.57 8.61
N LEU A 397 -4.18 7.58 9.07
CA LEU A 397 -4.11 6.19 8.56
C LEU A 397 -4.53 6.08 7.09
N SER A 398 -5.23 7.08 6.55
CA SER A 398 -5.62 7.18 5.13
C SER A 398 -5.42 8.60 4.61
N TYR A 399 -4.26 9.20 4.89
CA TYR A 399 -3.98 10.59 4.52
C TYR A 399 -4.07 10.82 3.01
N HIS A 400 -3.78 9.82 2.18
CA HIS A 400 -3.92 9.90 0.71
C HIS A 400 -5.36 10.19 0.25
N ALA A 401 -6.37 9.86 1.05
CA ALA A 401 -7.77 10.12 0.73
C ALA A 401 -8.26 11.46 1.25
N THR A 402 -7.60 12.02 2.27
CA THR A 402 -8.06 13.22 2.99
C THR A 402 -7.27 14.47 2.59
N PHE A 403 -5.99 14.30 2.30
CA PHE A 403 -5.07 15.39 2.02
C PHE A 403 -4.60 15.37 0.56
N TYR A 404 -4.29 16.55 0.04
CA TYR A 404 -3.82 16.83 -1.30
C TYR A 404 -2.93 18.07 -1.25
N ARG A 405 -2.33 18.45 -2.38
CA ARG A 405 -1.34 19.54 -2.43
C ARG A 405 -1.83 20.89 -1.88
N GLY A 406 -3.14 21.15 -1.88
CA GLY A 406 -3.73 22.40 -1.41
C GLY A 406 -4.01 22.47 0.09
N ASN A 407 -4.01 21.35 0.83
CA ASN A 407 -4.32 21.32 2.27
C ASN A 407 -3.21 20.62 3.10
N ILE A 408 -1.97 20.65 2.62
CA ILE A 408 -0.80 20.07 3.29
C ILE A 408 -0.56 20.73 4.67
N ASP A 409 -0.81 22.03 4.81
CA ASP A 409 -0.63 22.75 6.08
C ASP A 409 -1.59 22.24 7.17
N VAL A 410 -2.78 21.79 6.76
CA VAL A 410 -3.75 21.13 7.64
C VAL A 410 -3.20 19.78 8.09
N MET A 411 -2.63 18.98 7.18
CA MET A 411 -1.99 17.70 7.52
C MET A 411 -0.87 17.89 8.56
N GLN A 412 -0.03 18.92 8.41
CA GLN A 412 0.99 19.25 9.38
C GLN A 412 0.40 19.54 10.77
N SER A 413 -0.71 20.26 10.82
CA SER A 413 -1.37 20.64 12.08
C SER A 413 -2.04 19.42 12.72
N VAL A 414 -2.69 18.55 11.94
CA VAL A 414 -3.26 17.28 12.42
C VAL A 414 -2.17 16.32 12.92
N LEU A 415 -1.03 16.23 12.23
CA LEU A 415 0.13 15.46 12.68
C LEU A 415 0.70 16.00 13.98
N SER A 416 0.85 17.32 14.10
CA SER A 416 1.34 17.96 15.33
C SER A 416 0.41 17.68 16.51
N LEU A 417 -0.91 17.81 16.28
CA LEU A 417 -1.95 17.53 17.26
C LEU A 417 -1.92 16.07 17.72
N GLY A 418 -1.92 15.12 16.77
CA GLY A 418 -1.88 13.69 17.05
C GLY A 418 -0.59 13.26 17.74
N ALA A 419 0.57 13.74 17.28
CA ALA A 419 1.87 13.41 17.87
C ALA A 419 1.99 13.93 19.32
N SER A 420 1.58 15.17 19.58
CA SER A 420 1.60 15.74 20.93
C SER A 420 0.60 15.03 21.86
N ALA A 421 -0.62 14.74 21.41
CA ALA A 421 -1.60 13.98 22.19
C ALA A 421 -1.08 12.58 22.53
N ALA A 422 -0.52 11.88 21.54
CA ALA A 422 0.11 10.57 21.69
C ALA A 422 1.24 10.55 22.72
N LYS A 423 2.08 11.60 22.72
CA LYS A 423 3.21 11.75 23.64
C LYS A 423 2.74 11.97 25.07
N ILE A 424 1.79 12.89 25.29
CA ILE A 424 1.23 13.19 26.62
C ILE A 424 0.56 11.93 27.21
N LEU A 425 -0.23 11.21 26.41
CA LEU A 425 -0.87 9.96 26.84
C LEU A 425 0.14 8.87 27.21
N ALA A 426 1.26 8.76 26.49
CA ALA A 426 2.29 7.78 26.78
C ALA A 426 3.10 8.12 28.05
N GLU A 427 3.30 9.41 28.33
CA GLU A 427 3.95 9.88 29.56
C GLU A 427 3.07 9.57 30.80
N ASP A 428 1.76 9.79 30.71
CA ASP A 428 0.79 9.54 31.80
C ASP A 428 0.70 8.05 32.18
N VAL A 429 0.78 7.13 31.20
CA VAL A 429 0.81 5.66 31.42
C VAL A 429 2.17 5.17 31.95
N SER A 430 3.27 5.87 31.63
CA SER A 430 4.65 5.43 31.94
C SER A 430 5.07 5.69 33.39
N HIS A 431 4.35 6.53 34.13
CA HIS A 431 4.63 6.77 35.56
C HIS A 431 4.49 5.50 36.42
N GLU A 432 3.70 4.49 36.01
CA GLU A 432 3.58 3.21 36.72
C GLU A 432 4.69 2.18 36.39
N TYR A 433 5.35 2.25 35.23
CA TYR A 433 6.25 1.19 34.72
C TYR A 433 7.67 1.66 34.36
N ARG A 434 8.12 2.79 34.90
CA ARG A 434 9.44 3.34 34.57
C ARG A 434 10.57 2.55 35.25
N ARG A 435 11.07 1.50 34.59
CA ARG A 435 12.47 1.07 34.84
C ARG A 435 13.26 0.38 33.72
N LYS A 436 12.72 -0.02 32.56
CA LYS A 436 13.53 -0.87 31.64
C LYS A 436 13.31 -0.81 30.11
N ARG A 437 12.62 0.15 29.51
CA ARG A 437 12.59 0.28 28.03
C ARG A 437 13.34 1.53 27.57
N LYS A 438 14.16 1.37 26.52
CA LYS A 438 14.68 2.49 25.72
C LYS A 438 13.47 3.30 25.25
N GLU A 439 13.48 4.61 25.48
CA GLU A 439 12.53 5.57 24.92
C GLU A 439 12.62 5.49 23.39
N VAL A 440 11.79 4.65 22.77
CA VAL A 440 11.48 4.77 21.35
C VAL A 440 10.48 5.91 21.26
N ASP A 441 10.78 6.92 20.44
CA ASP A 441 9.87 8.04 20.23
C ASP A 441 8.51 7.50 19.77
N VAL A 442 7.50 7.68 20.62
CA VAL A 442 6.13 7.20 20.39
C VAL A 442 5.54 7.85 19.14
N ALA A 443 5.93 9.10 18.85
CA ALA A 443 5.51 9.79 17.64
C ALA A 443 6.13 9.15 16.39
N TYR A 444 7.42 8.78 16.45
CA TYR A 444 8.12 8.11 15.35
C TYR A 444 7.43 6.80 14.94
N GLY A 445 7.17 5.89 15.90
CA GLY A 445 6.54 4.59 15.61
C GLY A 445 5.09 4.71 15.11
N ARG A 446 4.34 5.72 15.57
CA ARG A 446 2.99 5.99 15.09
C ARG A 446 2.99 6.55 13.67
N VAL A 447 3.84 7.53 13.37
CA VAL A 447 3.97 8.11 12.02
C VAL A 447 4.39 7.05 11.01
N ASP A 448 5.34 6.19 11.39
CA ASP A 448 5.74 5.01 10.61
C ASP A 448 4.54 4.09 10.30
N THR A 449 3.66 3.84 11.28
CA THR A 449 2.41 3.09 11.07
C THR A 449 1.43 3.81 10.15
N TYR A 450 1.28 5.14 10.27
CA TYR A 450 0.40 5.94 9.42
C TYR A 450 0.85 5.90 7.95
N ILE A 451 2.16 6.03 7.71
CA ILE A 451 2.74 5.92 6.36
C ILE A 451 2.43 4.55 5.78
N ARG A 452 2.78 3.46 6.47
CA ARG A 452 2.55 2.11 5.93
C ARG A 452 1.07 1.84 5.65
N SER A 453 0.16 2.18 6.57
CA SER A 453 -1.29 1.98 6.41
C SER A 453 -1.84 2.79 5.24
N SER A 454 -1.52 4.08 5.18
CA SER A 454 -2.04 4.99 4.16
C SER A 454 -1.55 4.60 2.75
N VAL A 455 -0.28 4.23 2.63
CA VAL A 455 0.34 3.77 1.38
C VAL A 455 -0.25 2.43 0.95
N GLN A 456 -0.48 1.48 1.87
CA GLN A 456 -1.15 0.21 1.57
C GLN A 456 -2.59 0.42 1.06
N ASN A 457 -3.33 1.35 1.69
CA ASN A 457 -4.67 1.71 1.26
C ASN A 457 -4.65 2.38 -0.12
N ALA A 458 -3.71 3.28 -0.39
CA ALA A 458 -3.54 3.93 -1.69
C ALA A 458 -3.18 2.91 -2.79
N PHE A 459 -2.28 1.96 -2.50
CA PHE A 459 -1.95 0.86 -3.40
C PHE A 459 -3.19 0.02 -3.75
N SER A 460 -3.98 -0.35 -2.74
CA SER A 460 -5.18 -1.17 -2.92
C SER A 460 -6.23 -0.43 -3.77
N GLN A 461 -6.44 0.86 -3.53
CA GLN A 461 -7.32 1.69 -4.34
C GLN A 461 -6.84 1.77 -5.80
N GLU A 462 -5.54 1.94 -6.03
CA GLU A 462 -5.00 2.03 -7.39
C GLU A 462 -5.12 0.71 -8.14
N LYS A 463 -4.84 -0.41 -7.47
CA LYS A 463 -5.10 -1.75 -8.00
C LYS A 463 -6.57 -1.93 -8.41
N ASP A 464 -7.50 -1.57 -7.55
CA ASP A 464 -8.94 -1.70 -7.83
C ASP A 464 -9.40 -0.81 -8.99
N LYS A 465 -8.84 0.41 -9.12
CA LYS A 465 -9.08 1.29 -10.27
C LYS A 465 -8.56 0.71 -11.57
N VAL A 466 -7.35 0.14 -11.58
CA VAL A 466 -6.78 -0.49 -12.79
C VAL A 466 -7.60 -1.73 -13.18
N ILE A 467 -8.07 -2.52 -12.21
CA ILE A 467 -8.94 -3.68 -12.48
C ILE A 467 -10.29 -3.22 -13.04
N SER A 468 -10.92 -2.21 -12.41
CA SER A 468 -12.24 -1.71 -12.80
C SER A 468 -12.22 -1.01 -14.17
N SER A 469 -11.18 -0.23 -14.46
CA SER A 469 -11.01 0.44 -15.76
C SER A 469 -10.90 -0.55 -16.90
N ARG A 470 -10.26 -1.72 -16.68
CA ARG A 470 -10.27 -2.82 -17.67
C ARG A 470 -11.64 -3.47 -17.84
N GLN A 471 -12.40 -3.64 -16.77
CA GLN A 471 -13.72 -4.26 -16.83
C GLN A 471 -14.75 -3.38 -17.57
N SER A 472 -14.60 -2.05 -17.49
CA SER A 472 -15.44 -1.09 -18.19
C SER A 472 -15.02 -0.87 -19.66
N THR A 473 -13.72 -0.98 -19.97
CA THR A 473 -13.16 -0.81 -21.32
C THR A 473 -13.09 -2.10 -22.13
N LYS A 474 -14.13 -2.95 -22.06
CA LYS A 474 -14.26 -4.21 -22.84
C LYS A 474 -14.12 -4.07 -24.37
N TYR A 475 -13.97 -2.86 -24.91
CA TYR A 475 -13.84 -2.55 -26.34
C TYR A 475 -12.52 -1.89 -26.77
N GLN A 476 -11.57 -1.64 -25.86
CA GLN A 476 -10.24 -1.14 -26.24
C GLN A 476 -9.18 -2.21 -25.93
N GLN A 477 -8.57 -2.75 -26.99
CA GLN A 477 -7.41 -3.63 -26.91
C GLN A 477 -6.20 -2.85 -26.38
N ASN A 478 -6.08 -2.71 -25.06
CA ASN A 478 -4.82 -2.29 -24.46
C ASN A 478 -3.86 -3.49 -24.45
N PRO A 479 -2.71 -3.43 -25.14
CA PRO A 479 -1.79 -4.57 -25.26
C PRO A 479 -1.00 -4.87 -23.97
N LEU A 480 -1.09 -4.02 -22.95
CA LEU A 480 -0.27 -4.10 -21.73
C LEU A 480 -1.02 -4.79 -20.58
N HIS A 481 -0.38 -5.76 -19.93
CA HIS A 481 -0.91 -6.49 -18.78
C HIS A 481 -1.19 -5.55 -17.58
N VAL A 482 -2.19 -5.90 -16.76
CA VAL A 482 -2.65 -5.11 -15.58
C VAL A 482 -1.49 -4.74 -14.67
N LEU A 483 -0.59 -5.69 -14.41
CA LEU A 483 0.57 -5.47 -13.53
C LEU A 483 1.60 -4.48 -14.11
N SER A 484 1.74 -4.39 -15.44
CA SER A 484 2.63 -3.40 -16.05
C SER A 484 2.09 -1.98 -15.88
N ILE A 485 0.78 -1.80 -16.03
CA ILE A 485 0.10 -0.51 -15.78
C ILE A 485 0.19 -0.17 -14.29
N LEU A 486 -0.08 -1.15 -13.43
CA LEU A 486 0.03 -0.98 -11.98
C LEU A 486 1.45 -0.57 -11.57
N ALA A 487 2.49 -1.16 -12.18
CA ALA A 487 3.88 -0.78 -11.90
C ALA A 487 4.16 0.69 -12.22
N GLN A 488 3.64 1.21 -13.34
CA GLN A 488 3.75 2.62 -13.69
C GLN A 488 3.01 3.51 -12.68
N ASN A 489 1.77 3.18 -12.35
CA ASN A 489 0.96 3.98 -11.41
C ASN A 489 1.58 3.99 -10.01
N ILE A 490 2.23 2.90 -9.58
CA ILE A 490 2.97 2.83 -8.31
C ILE A 490 4.21 3.72 -8.35
N GLY A 491 4.93 3.77 -9.47
CA GLY A 491 6.04 4.69 -9.65
C GLY A 491 5.60 6.15 -9.50
N GLU A 492 4.45 6.51 -10.09
CA GLU A 492 3.84 7.84 -9.93
C GLU A 492 3.37 8.09 -8.49
N LEU A 493 2.77 7.09 -7.82
CA LEU A 493 2.37 7.18 -6.42
C LEU A 493 3.57 7.40 -5.49
N ALA A 494 4.67 6.69 -5.71
CA ALA A 494 5.92 6.87 -4.96
C ALA A 494 6.52 8.27 -5.18
N PHE A 495 6.46 8.78 -6.42
CA PHE A 495 6.90 10.14 -6.72
C PHE A 495 6.02 11.19 -6.02
N ASN A 496 4.70 11.04 -6.06
CA ASN A 496 3.77 11.92 -5.36
C ASN A 496 3.99 11.90 -3.84
N GLU A 497 4.27 10.74 -3.26
CA GLU A 497 4.60 10.60 -1.85
C GLU A 497 5.87 11.38 -1.48
N LYS A 498 6.91 11.28 -2.32
CA LYS A 498 8.17 12.00 -2.15
C LYS A 498 7.98 13.53 -2.25
N GLU A 499 7.18 14.01 -3.18
CA GLU A 499 7.02 15.45 -3.41
C GLU A 499 6.03 16.12 -2.45
N ILE A 500 4.92 15.47 -2.14
CA ILE A 500 3.78 16.09 -1.45
C ILE A 500 3.86 15.83 0.06
N TYR A 501 3.99 14.57 0.48
CA TYR A 501 3.81 14.18 1.88
C TYR A 501 5.13 14.10 2.66
N SER A 502 6.18 13.62 2.02
CA SER A 502 7.49 13.42 2.65
C SER A 502 8.07 14.70 3.29
N PRO A 503 7.96 15.92 2.71
CA PRO A 503 8.46 17.14 3.37
C PRO A 503 7.80 17.44 4.72
N VAL A 504 6.53 17.05 4.91
CA VAL A 504 5.82 17.22 6.17
C VAL A 504 6.22 16.14 7.16
N LEU A 505 6.22 14.88 6.71
CA LEU A 505 6.46 13.71 7.55
C LEU A 505 7.89 13.64 8.07
N LYS A 506 8.88 14.20 7.33
CA LYS A 506 10.30 14.26 7.74
C LYS A 506 10.55 14.93 9.09
N ARG A 507 9.64 15.78 9.57
CA ARG A 507 9.76 16.39 10.90
C ARG A 507 9.64 15.38 12.05
N TRP A 508 8.94 14.28 11.84
CA TRP A 508 8.72 13.23 12.83
C TRP A 508 9.39 11.91 12.46
N HIS A 509 9.57 11.65 11.16
CA HIS A 509 10.20 10.43 10.66
C HIS A 509 11.23 10.79 9.58
N PRO A 510 12.54 10.83 9.90
CA PRO A 510 13.59 11.24 8.96
C PRO A 510 13.60 10.50 7.63
N LEU A 511 13.19 9.22 7.64
CA LEU A 511 13.16 8.33 6.47
C LEU A 511 11.73 8.10 5.93
N ALA A 512 10.89 9.13 5.92
CA ALA A 512 9.47 9.00 5.54
C ALA A 512 9.28 8.47 4.11
N THR A 513 10.08 8.96 3.15
CA THR A 513 10.02 8.50 1.76
C THR A 513 10.44 7.03 1.67
N GLY A 514 11.51 6.66 2.39
CA GLY A 514 12.01 5.29 2.43
C GLY A 514 10.94 4.29 2.90
N VAL A 515 10.27 4.56 4.02
CA VAL A 515 9.22 3.67 4.56
C VAL A 515 8.05 3.50 3.59
N ALA A 516 7.61 4.58 2.94
CA ALA A 516 6.55 4.49 1.95
C ALA A 516 6.97 3.63 0.73
N VAL A 517 8.18 3.84 0.24
CA VAL A 517 8.76 3.09 -0.88
C VAL A 517 8.89 1.60 -0.57
N VAL A 518 9.38 1.23 0.62
CA VAL A 518 9.44 -0.18 1.07
C VAL A 518 8.04 -0.78 1.11
N THR A 519 7.06 -0.03 1.59
CA THR A 519 5.67 -0.49 1.66
C THR A 519 5.10 -0.73 0.26
N LEU A 520 5.34 0.17 -0.70
CA LEU A 520 4.93 -0.03 -2.10
C LEU A 520 5.64 -1.21 -2.75
N HIS A 521 6.94 -1.36 -2.48
CA HIS A 521 7.76 -2.47 -2.98
C HIS A 521 7.23 -3.81 -2.47
N THR A 522 6.98 -3.94 -1.17
CA THR A 522 6.44 -5.18 -0.59
C THR A 522 5.03 -5.50 -1.10
N CYS A 523 4.15 -4.49 -1.25
CA CYS A 523 2.81 -4.68 -1.81
C CYS A 523 2.85 -5.18 -3.25
N TYR A 524 3.62 -4.52 -4.12
CA TYR A 524 3.77 -4.95 -5.51
C TYR A 524 4.47 -6.30 -5.63
N GLY A 525 5.51 -6.54 -4.83
CA GLY A 525 6.22 -7.81 -4.78
C GLY A 525 5.34 -8.99 -4.43
N ASN A 526 4.34 -8.81 -3.55
CA ASN A 526 3.36 -9.85 -3.22
C ASN A 526 2.47 -10.19 -4.42
N GLU A 527 2.01 -9.20 -5.17
CA GLU A 527 1.22 -9.39 -6.40
C GLU A 527 2.06 -10.03 -7.51
N LEU A 528 3.31 -9.59 -7.67
CA LEU A 528 4.26 -10.15 -8.63
C LEU A 528 4.55 -11.62 -8.33
N LYS A 529 4.76 -11.98 -7.06
CA LYS A 529 4.95 -13.38 -6.63
C LYS A 529 3.74 -14.26 -6.97
N GLN A 530 2.52 -13.75 -6.78
CA GLN A 530 1.31 -14.48 -7.17
C GLN A 530 1.23 -14.67 -8.69
N PHE A 531 1.58 -13.65 -9.48
CA PHE A 531 1.62 -13.74 -10.94
C PHE A 531 2.67 -14.74 -11.43
N VAL A 532 3.90 -14.70 -10.89
CA VAL A 532 4.99 -15.62 -11.27
C VAL A 532 4.62 -17.08 -10.99
N ARG A 533 3.92 -17.37 -9.88
CA ARG A 533 3.41 -18.72 -9.60
C ARG A 533 2.38 -19.23 -10.62
N GLY A 534 1.71 -18.32 -11.34
CA GLY A 534 0.73 -18.65 -12.36
C GLY A 534 1.31 -18.85 -13.77
N ILE A 535 2.59 -18.53 -14.00
CA ILE A 535 3.21 -18.60 -15.32
C ILE A 535 3.94 -19.94 -15.49
N ASN A 536 3.47 -20.76 -16.44
CA ASN A 536 4.14 -22.01 -16.81
C ASN A 536 4.86 -21.93 -18.17
N GLU A 537 4.52 -20.95 -19.01
CA GLU A 537 5.05 -20.80 -20.37
C GLU A 537 5.57 -19.38 -20.59
N LEU A 538 6.58 -19.25 -21.44
CA LEU A 538 7.15 -17.96 -21.82
C LEU A 538 6.19 -17.21 -22.76
N THR A 539 5.48 -16.22 -22.23
CA THR A 539 4.63 -15.31 -22.99
C THR A 539 5.27 -13.92 -23.09
N PRO A 540 5.05 -13.16 -24.19
CA PRO A 540 5.57 -11.80 -24.32
C PRO A 540 5.03 -10.88 -23.21
N GLU A 541 3.79 -11.12 -22.77
CA GLU A 541 3.14 -10.42 -21.68
C GLU A 541 3.86 -10.65 -20.33
N ALA A 542 4.27 -11.88 -20.04
CA ALA A 542 5.03 -12.21 -18.84
C ALA A 542 6.39 -11.50 -18.82
N ILE A 543 7.10 -11.47 -19.95
CA ILE A 543 8.38 -10.75 -20.06
C ILE A 543 8.16 -9.25 -19.84
N GLN A 544 7.13 -8.66 -20.46
CA GLN A 544 6.83 -7.23 -20.28
C GLN A 544 6.52 -6.87 -18.82
N VAL A 545 5.77 -7.72 -18.09
CA VAL A 545 5.50 -7.53 -16.66
C VAL A 545 6.79 -7.58 -15.84
N LEU A 546 7.64 -8.58 -16.09
CA LEU A 546 8.89 -8.77 -15.35
C LEU A 546 9.89 -7.62 -15.60
N LEU A 547 9.98 -7.10 -16.83
CA LEU A 547 10.80 -5.92 -17.14
C LEU A 547 10.24 -4.64 -16.50
N SER A 548 8.91 -4.48 -16.50
CA SER A 548 8.26 -3.34 -15.85
C SER A 548 8.47 -3.36 -14.33
N ALA A 549 8.44 -4.56 -13.73
CA ALA A 549 8.75 -4.78 -12.32
C ALA A 549 10.22 -4.45 -11.99
N GLU A 550 11.16 -4.86 -12.84
CA GLU A 550 12.58 -4.56 -12.67
C GLU A 550 12.85 -3.05 -12.73
N LYS A 551 12.21 -2.35 -13.68
CA LYS A 551 12.30 -0.89 -13.76
C LYS A 551 11.75 -0.23 -12.49
N LEU A 552 10.55 -0.63 -12.06
CA LEU A 552 9.94 -0.12 -10.83
C LEU A 552 10.86 -0.35 -9.62
N GLU A 553 11.43 -1.53 -9.47
CA GLU A 553 12.35 -1.83 -8.37
C GLU A 553 13.56 -0.90 -8.35
N LYS A 554 14.18 -0.64 -9.51
CA LYS A 554 15.30 0.31 -9.63
C LYS A 554 14.90 1.72 -9.21
N ASP A 555 13.77 2.21 -9.71
CA ASP A 555 13.24 3.55 -9.40
C ASP A 555 12.93 3.68 -7.89
N LEU A 556 12.30 2.66 -7.28
CA LEU A 556 12.00 2.60 -5.85
C LEU A 556 13.29 2.57 -5.01
N VAL A 557 14.25 1.70 -5.34
CA VAL A 557 15.52 1.60 -4.60
C VAL A 557 16.30 2.92 -4.68
N GLU A 558 16.35 3.57 -5.85
CA GLU A 558 17.00 4.89 -6.00
C GLU A 558 16.35 5.94 -5.08
N MET A 559 15.02 5.96 -4.99
CA MET A 559 14.31 6.87 -4.07
C MET A 559 14.60 6.56 -2.59
N ALA A 560 14.65 5.29 -2.20
CA ALA A 560 14.98 4.90 -0.82
C ALA A 560 16.41 5.30 -0.45
N VAL A 561 17.37 5.07 -1.35
CA VAL A 561 18.78 5.47 -1.15
C VAL A 561 18.93 6.99 -1.06
N ALA A 562 18.22 7.74 -1.92
CA ALA A 562 18.26 9.19 -1.90
C ALA A 562 17.69 9.78 -0.59
N ASP A 563 16.69 9.12 0.02
CA ASP A 563 16.12 9.54 1.30
C ASP A 563 17.04 9.22 2.49
N SER A 564 17.89 8.20 2.35
CA SER A 564 18.75 7.73 3.43
C SER A 564 20.11 8.39 3.56
N VAL A 565 20.43 9.34 2.66
CA VAL A 565 21.73 10.05 2.64
C VAL A 565 22.03 10.74 3.97
N ASP A 566 21.01 11.29 4.63
CA ASP A 566 21.14 12.04 5.89
C ASP A 566 20.92 11.18 7.15
N SER A 567 20.80 9.85 7.01
CA SER A 567 20.48 8.94 8.13
C SER A 567 21.72 8.30 8.77
N GLU A 568 21.69 8.08 10.09
CA GLU A 568 22.83 7.50 10.84
C GLU A 568 23.20 6.08 10.40
N ASP A 569 22.21 5.28 9.96
CA ASP A 569 22.40 3.92 9.45
C ASP A 569 22.66 3.88 7.93
N GLY A 570 22.66 5.03 7.26
CA GLY A 570 22.80 5.12 5.81
C GLY A 570 21.75 4.31 5.04
N GLY A 571 20.56 4.13 5.62
CA GLY A 571 19.43 3.41 5.01
C GLY A 571 19.50 1.88 5.05
N LYS A 572 20.46 1.27 5.76
CA LYS A 572 20.62 -0.20 5.74
C LYS A 572 19.37 -0.94 6.23
N ALA A 573 18.71 -0.49 7.30
CA ALA A 573 17.48 -1.10 7.76
C ALA A 573 16.38 -1.11 6.68
N ILE A 574 16.19 0.01 5.98
CA ILE A 574 15.18 0.16 4.92
C ILE A 574 15.52 -0.70 3.70
N ILE A 575 16.78 -0.69 3.27
CA ILE A 575 17.23 -1.49 2.13
C ILE A 575 17.14 -3.00 2.45
N GLN A 576 17.38 -3.40 3.70
CA GLN A 576 17.21 -4.80 4.12
C GLN A 576 15.75 -5.28 4.06
N GLU A 577 14.78 -4.39 4.26
CA GLU A 577 13.36 -4.73 4.12
C GLU A 577 12.94 -4.91 2.64
N MET A 578 13.66 -4.30 1.69
CA MET A 578 13.42 -4.44 0.25
C MET A 578 14.10 -5.71 -0.29
N ILE A 579 13.43 -6.85 -0.16
CA ILE A 579 13.90 -8.13 -0.72
C ILE A 579 13.78 -8.09 -2.26
N PRO A 580 14.88 -8.20 -3.02
CA PRO A 580 14.84 -8.11 -4.48
C PRO A 580 13.78 -9.02 -5.13
N TYR A 581 13.15 -8.54 -6.20
CA TYR A 581 12.14 -9.32 -6.92
C TYR A 581 12.73 -10.50 -7.70
N ASP A 582 14.04 -10.53 -7.94
CA ASP A 582 14.76 -11.56 -8.71
C ASP A 582 14.12 -11.83 -10.09
N THR A 583 13.58 -10.78 -10.74
CA THR A 583 12.89 -10.88 -12.03
C THR A 583 13.78 -11.48 -13.11
N GLU A 584 15.07 -11.16 -13.11
CA GLU A 584 16.06 -11.74 -14.01
C GLU A 584 16.14 -13.28 -13.85
N ALA A 585 16.22 -13.79 -12.63
CA ALA A 585 16.28 -15.23 -12.39
C ALA A 585 14.99 -15.94 -12.85
N VAL A 586 13.83 -15.29 -12.66
CA VAL A 586 12.54 -15.79 -13.16
C VAL A 586 12.51 -15.84 -14.68
N ILE A 587 12.92 -14.76 -15.36
CA ILE A 587 13.02 -14.72 -16.83
C ILE A 587 13.96 -15.83 -17.32
N ALA A 588 15.13 -15.99 -16.69
CA ALA A 588 16.09 -17.02 -17.05
C ALA A 588 15.48 -18.42 -16.99
N ASN A 589 14.74 -18.74 -15.91
CA ASN A 589 14.09 -20.03 -15.74
C ASN A 589 12.98 -20.27 -16.78
N LEU A 590 12.17 -19.24 -17.09
CA LEU A 590 11.14 -19.33 -18.13
C LEU A 590 11.74 -19.57 -19.51
N VAL A 591 12.84 -18.87 -19.84
CA VAL A 591 13.55 -19.05 -21.11
C VAL A 591 14.20 -20.43 -21.16
N LYS A 592 14.79 -20.95 -20.07
CA LYS A 592 15.30 -22.33 -20.02
C LYS A 592 14.22 -23.37 -20.26
N SER A 593 13.05 -23.21 -19.64
CA SER A 593 11.89 -24.08 -19.90
C SER A 593 11.45 -24.03 -21.37
N TRP A 594 11.43 -22.83 -21.95
CA TRP A 594 11.14 -22.64 -23.38
C TRP A 594 12.19 -23.31 -24.27
N ILE A 595 13.48 -23.16 -23.97
CA ILE A 595 14.59 -23.82 -24.67
C ILE A 595 14.41 -25.34 -24.62
N HIS A 596 14.19 -25.89 -23.42
CA HIS A 596 14.00 -27.32 -23.25
C HIS A 596 12.81 -27.85 -24.07
N THR A 597 11.68 -27.14 -24.03
CA THR A 597 10.49 -27.47 -24.82
C THR A 597 10.77 -27.43 -26.33
N ARG A 598 11.53 -26.44 -26.82
CA ARG A 598 11.89 -26.32 -28.25
C ARG A 598 12.85 -27.43 -28.68
N VAL A 599 13.86 -27.73 -27.87
CA VAL A 599 14.84 -28.80 -28.11
C VAL A 599 14.16 -30.18 -28.09
N ASP A 600 13.28 -30.45 -27.14
CA ASP A 600 12.55 -31.71 -27.07
C ASP A 600 11.60 -31.89 -28.25
N ARG A 601 10.90 -30.83 -28.67
CA ARG A 601 10.07 -30.84 -29.88
C ARG A 601 10.93 -31.13 -31.12
N LEU A 602 12.09 -30.48 -31.26
CA LEU A 602 13.02 -30.74 -32.37
C LEU A 602 13.52 -32.19 -32.34
N LYS A 603 13.89 -32.73 -31.18
CA LYS A 603 14.33 -34.12 -31.02
C LYS A 603 13.26 -35.12 -31.46
N GLN A 604 12.02 -34.94 -30.99
CA GLN A 604 10.89 -35.80 -31.40
C GLN A 604 10.61 -35.68 -32.90
N TRP A 605 10.75 -34.47 -33.46
CA TRP A 605 10.56 -34.23 -34.88
C TRP A 605 11.65 -34.91 -35.71
N VAL A 606 12.92 -34.75 -35.35
CA VAL A 606 14.08 -35.45 -35.94
C VAL A 606 13.84 -36.95 -35.99
N ASP A 607 13.36 -37.53 -34.88
CA ASP A 607 13.13 -38.97 -34.78
C ASP A 607 12.01 -39.46 -35.72
N ARG A 608 10.91 -38.70 -35.81
CA ARG A 608 9.78 -39.02 -36.71
C ARG A 608 10.17 -38.87 -38.18
N THR A 609 10.83 -37.78 -38.52
CA THR A 609 11.21 -37.47 -39.91
C THR A 609 12.24 -38.46 -40.43
N LEU A 610 13.22 -38.86 -39.61
CA LEU A 610 14.20 -39.88 -39.99
C LEU A 610 13.59 -41.27 -40.22
N GLN A 611 12.56 -41.64 -39.45
CA GLN A 611 11.84 -42.90 -39.67
C GLN A 611 11.06 -42.92 -41.00
N GLN A 612 10.64 -41.75 -41.49
CA GLN A 612 9.87 -41.60 -42.72
C GLN A 612 10.76 -41.36 -43.96
N GLU A 613 12.08 -41.22 -43.77
CA GLU A 613 13.03 -40.85 -44.83
C GLU A 613 13.34 -42.04 -45.76
N VAL A 614 13.08 -41.86 -47.06
CA VAL A 614 13.26 -42.90 -48.10
C VAL A 614 14.65 -42.80 -48.78
N TRP A 615 15.34 -41.66 -48.64
CA TRP A 615 16.70 -41.39 -49.15
C TRP A 615 16.84 -41.38 -50.69
N ASP A 616 15.83 -40.88 -51.42
CA ASP A 616 15.83 -40.91 -52.88
C ASP A 616 16.56 -39.72 -53.53
N THR A 617 17.21 -39.97 -54.67
CA THR A 617 18.02 -38.99 -55.40
C THR A 617 17.26 -37.90 -56.14
N GLN A 618 15.99 -38.10 -56.44
CA GLN A 618 15.19 -37.14 -57.22
C GLN A 618 14.59 -36.02 -56.37
N SER A 619 14.85 -36.02 -55.06
CA SER A 619 14.22 -35.13 -54.09
C SER A 619 14.63 -33.66 -54.23
N ASN A 620 15.86 -33.34 -54.63
CA ASN A 620 16.36 -31.96 -54.74
C ASN A 620 17.53 -31.82 -55.74
N LYS A 621 17.73 -30.63 -56.34
CA LYS A 621 18.85 -30.32 -57.27
C LYS A 621 20.25 -30.60 -56.70
N GLY A 622 20.38 -30.64 -55.37
CA GLY A 622 21.63 -30.92 -54.66
C GLY A 622 21.84 -32.39 -54.24
N HIS A 623 20.91 -33.30 -54.56
CA HIS A 623 20.98 -34.73 -54.21
C HIS A 623 21.23 -35.00 -52.71
N PHE A 624 20.60 -34.22 -51.81
CA PHE A 624 20.61 -34.42 -50.36
C PHE A 624 19.18 -34.58 -49.81
N ALA A 625 19.05 -35.17 -48.63
CA ALA A 625 17.76 -35.53 -48.04
C ALA A 625 16.90 -34.29 -47.70
N PRO A 626 15.59 -34.30 -48.00
CA PRO A 626 14.68 -33.20 -47.66
C PRO A 626 14.54 -33.01 -46.14
N SER A 627 14.65 -34.09 -45.36
CA SER A 627 14.64 -34.04 -43.89
C SER A 627 15.72 -33.12 -43.32
N ALA A 628 16.93 -33.10 -43.88
CA ALA A 628 18.00 -32.23 -43.39
C ALA A 628 17.72 -30.73 -43.62
N VAL A 629 17.07 -30.38 -44.73
CA VAL A 629 16.69 -28.98 -45.02
C VAL A 629 15.71 -28.48 -43.95
N GLU A 630 14.74 -29.32 -43.61
CA GLU A 630 13.70 -28.97 -42.65
C GLU A 630 14.23 -28.93 -41.20
N VAL A 631 15.14 -29.83 -40.82
CA VAL A 631 15.84 -29.74 -39.52
C VAL A 631 16.62 -28.44 -39.41
N LEU A 632 17.36 -28.06 -40.46
CA LEU A 632 18.13 -26.81 -40.48
C LEU A 632 17.22 -25.58 -40.45
N ARG A 633 16.08 -25.61 -41.15
CA ARG A 633 15.07 -24.55 -41.12
C ARG A 633 14.49 -24.36 -39.72
N ILE A 634 14.07 -25.44 -39.06
CA ILE A 634 13.52 -25.38 -37.69
C ILE A 634 14.58 -24.84 -36.70
N LEU A 635 15.84 -25.23 -36.89
CA LEU A 635 16.95 -24.77 -36.07
C LEU A 635 17.20 -23.26 -36.27
N GLU A 636 17.22 -22.78 -37.51
CA GLU A 636 17.30 -21.35 -37.86
C GLU A 636 16.13 -20.56 -37.26
N GLU A 637 14.88 -21.03 -37.45
CA GLU A 637 13.68 -20.41 -36.89
C GLU A 637 13.69 -20.35 -35.35
N THR A 638 14.26 -21.37 -34.70
CA THR A 638 14.38 -21.39 -33.24
C THR A 638 15.40 -20.36 -32.75
N LEU A 639 16.53 -20.20 -33.45
CA LEU A 639 17.52 -19.17 -33.13
C LEU A 639 16.98 -17.76 -33.40
N GLU A 640 16.29 -17.55 -34.52
CA GLU A 640 15.63 -16.26 -34.80
C GLU A 640 14.58 -15.93 -33.74
N ALA A 641 13.72 -16.89 -33.38
CA ALA A 641 12.72 -16.71 -32.34
C ALA A 641 13.36 -16.40 -30.97
N PHE A 642 14.53 -16.97 -30.66
CA PHE A 642 15.27 -16.65 -29.44
C PHE A 642 15.72 -15.18 -29.44
N PHE A 643 16.39 -14.70 -30.50
CA PHE A 643 16.87 -13.31 -30.57
C PHE A 643 15.74 -12.27 -30.63
N LEU A 644 14.54 -12.64 -31.06
CA LEU A 644 13.35 -11.78 -31.02
C LEU A 644 12.77 -11.60 -29.61
N LEU A 645 13.18 -12.41 -28.63
CA LEU A 645 12.74 -12.24 -27.24
C LEU A 645 13.33 -10.95 -26.66
N PRO A 646 12.52 -10.07 -26.04
CA PRO A 646 13.00 -8.84 -25.41
C PRO A 646 13.62 -9.17 -24.03
N ILE A 647 14.76 -9.86 -24.02
CA ILE A 647 15.46 -10.26 -22.79
C ILE A 647 16.89 -9.71 -22.75
N PRO A 648 17.39 -9.27 -21.58
CA PRO A 648 18.76 -8.76 -21.44
C PRO A 648 19.83 -9.87 -21.41
N MET A 649 19.44 -11.13 -21.23
CA MET A 649 20.32 -12.26 -20.90
C MET A 649 20.60 -13.23 -22.06
N HIS A 650 20.43 -12.77 -23.30
CA HIS A 650 20.81 -13.51 -24.51
C HIS A 650 22.20 -14.17 -24.44
N PRO A 651 23.29 -13.50 -24.05
CA PRO A 651 24.63 -14.11 -24.04
C PRO A 651 24.78 -15.27 -23.05
N VAL A 652 24.07 -15.23 -21.92
CA VAL A 652 24.18 -16.25 -20.86
C VAL A 652 23.40 -17.51 -21.21
N LEU A 653 22.26 -17.37 -21.89
CA LEU A 653 21.36 -18.49 -22.20
C LEU A 653 21.62 -19.11 -23.58
N LEU A 654 22.28 -18.39 -24.49
CA LEU A 654 22.60 -18.87 -25.83
C LEU A 654 23.40 -20.19 -25.84
N PRO A 655 24.44 -20.41 -25.00
CA PRO A 655 25.19 -21.67 -25.01
C PRO A 655 24.33 -22.89 -24.66
N GLU A 656 23.35 -22.73 -23.78
CA GLU A 656 22.42 -23.80 -23.40
C GLU A 656 21.51 -24.17 -24.59
N LEU A 657 20.99 -23.17 -25.31
CA LEU A 657 20.23 -23.38 -26.54
C LEU A 657 21.08 -24.05 -27.62
N VAL A 658 22.27 -23.51 -27.91
CA VAL A 658 23.17 -24.05 -28.94
C VAL A 658 23.58 -25.48 -28.62
N SER A 659 23.94 -25.79 -27.37
CA SER A 659 24.26 -27.16 -26.95
C SER A 659 23.09 -28.13 -27.12
N GLY A 660 21.86 -27.69 -26.79
CA GLY A 660 20.65 -28.49 -27.00
C GLY A 660 20.39 -28.78 -28.48
N LEU A 661 20.50 -27.75 -29.33
CA LEU A 661 20.34 -27.87 -30.78
C LEU A 661 21.45 -28.73 -31.41
N ASP A 662 22.70 -28.56 -30.96
CA ASP A 662 23.86 -29.34 -31.41
C ASP A 662 23.69 -30.83 -31.10
N LYS A 663 23.22 -31.18 -29.89
CA LYS A 663 22.91 -32.58 -29.54
C LYS A 663 21.80 -33.16 -30.39
N CYS A 664 20.75 -32.40 -30.69
CA CYS A 664 19.65 -32.84 -31.57
C CYS A 664 20.16 -33.12 -32.99
N LEU A 665 20.99 -32.23 -33.53
CA LEU A 665 21.55 -32.37 -34.86
C LEU A 665 22.61 -33.48 -34.92
N HIS A 666 23.43 -33.63 -33.89
CA HIS A 666 24.37 -34.74 -33.76
C HIS A 666 23.64 -36.10 -33.70
N SER A 667 22.51 -36.18 -32.97
CA SER A 667 21.64 -37.36 -32.98
C SER A 667 21.07 -37.64 -34.38
N TYR A 668 20.70 -36.60 -35.13
CA TYR A 668 20.30 -36.76 -36.53
C TYR A 668 21.43 -37.37 -37.37
N ILE A 669 22.66 -36.87 -37.23
CA ILE A 669 23.84 -37.35 -37.95
C ILE A 669 24.16 -38.82 -37.63
N ILE A 670 24.15 -39.20 -36.35
CA ILE A 670 24.35 -40.59 -35.92
C ILE A 670 23.28 -41.50 -36.52
N LYS A 671 22.00 -41.12 -36.44
CA LYS A 671 20.88 -41.93 -36.93
C LYS A 671 20.86 -42.02 -38.46
N ALA A 672 21.21 -40.95 -39.17
CA ALA A 672 21.37 -40.95 -40.62
C ALA A 672 22.49 -41.89 -41.09
N LYS A 673 23.55 -42.03 -40.28
CA LYS A 673 24.64 -43.01 -40.51
C LYS A 673 24.23 -44.43 -40.14
N SER A 674 23.42 -44.59 -39.09
CA SER A 674 23.04 -45.90 -38.56
C SER A 674 22.37 -46.76 -39.64
N GLY A 675 22.73 -48.04 -39.69
CA GLY A 675 22.22 -48.96 -40.72
C GLY A 675 22.83 -48.79 -42.13
N CYS A 676 23.98 -48.11 -42.29
CA CYS A 676 24.71 -48.04 -43.57
C CYS A 676 25.85 -49.07 -43.74
N GLY A 677 26.08 -49.92 -42.73
CA GLY A 677 27.17 -50.91 -42.71
C GLY A 677 28.54 -50.28 -42.39
N SER A 678 29.46 -51.09 -41.90
CA SER A 678 30.85 -50.72 -41.62
C SER A 678 31.82 -51.53 -42.50
N ARG A 679 33.12 -51.25 -42.44
CA ARG A 679 34.16 -52.05 -43.11
C ARG A 679 33.95 -53.55 -42.90
N SER A 680 33.69 -53.99 -41.67
CA SER A 680 33.50 -55.41 -41.35
C SER A 680 32.18 -56.00 -41.86
N THR A 681 31.21 -55.17 -42.25
CA THR A 681 29.94 -55.63 -42.82
C THR A 681 30.10 -56.08 -44.28
N PHE A 682 31.02 -55.46 -45.02
CA PHE A 682 31.18 -55.70 -46.46
C PHE A 682 32.41 -56.54 -46.82
N VAL A 683 33.37 -56.73 -45.90
CA VAL A 683 34.52 -57.62 -46.11
C VAL A 683 34.06 -59.09 -46.03
N PRO A 684 34.33 -59.93 -47.06
CA PRO A 684 33.95 -61.33 -47.03
C PRO A 684 34.77 -62.09 -45.98
N ASN A 685 34.13 -63.03 -45.29
CA ASN A 685 34.83 -63.91 -44.35
C ASN A 685 35.83 -64.78 -45.13
N LEU A 686 37.12 -64.69 -44.75
CA LEU A 686 38.18 -65.49 -45.36
C LEU A 686 37.83 -66.99 -45.22
N PRO A 687 37.92 -67.80 -46.30
CA PRO A 687 37.76 -69.24 -46.19
C PRO A 687 38.82 -69.80 -45.23
N ALA A 688 38.42 -70.75 -44.36
CA ALA A 688 39.32 -71.32 -43.38
C ALA A 688 40.57 -71.89 -44.06
N LEU A 689 41.76 -71.47 -43.64
CA LEU A 689 43.05 -71.93 -44.16
C LEU A 689 43.20 -73.45 -43.95
N THR A 690 42.81 -74.26 -44.93
CA THR A 690 43.16 -75.68 -44.97
C THR A 690 44.63 -75.82 -45.33
N ARG A 691 45.48 -75.72 -44.31
CA ARG A 691 46.91 -76.03 -44.40
C ARG A 691 47.07 -77.53 -44.67
N CYS A 692 47.29 -77.91 -45.93
CA CYS A 692 47.75 -79.26 -46.25
C CYS A 692 49.19 -79.42 -45.76
N SER A 693 49.40 -80.07 -44.61
CA SER A 693 50.71 -80.59 -44.26
C SER A 693 50.97 -81.87 -45.06
N THR A 694 52.06 -81.88 -45.83
CA THR A 694 52.54 -83.01 -46.60
C THR A 694 52.80 -84.22 -45.69
N GLY A 695 51.93 -85.23 -45.76
CA GLY A 695 52.23 -86.58 -45.26
C GLY A 695 51.12 -87.27 -44.45
N SER A 696 50.08 -87.80 -45.11
CA SER A 696 49.41 -89.06 -44.71
C SER A 696 48.36 -89.45 -45.76
N LYS A 697 48.27 -90.76 -46.04
CA LYS A 697 47.44 -91.37 -47.09
C LYS A 697 45.98 -91.52 -46.64
N LEU A 698 45.05 -91.26 -47.58
CA LEU A 698 43.69 -91.83 -47.78
C LEU A 698 42.85 -92.19 -46.54
N PHE A 699 41.65 -91.61 -46.42
CA PHE A 699 40.36 -92.31 -46.64
C PHE A 699 39.15 -91.37 -46.44
N LYS A 700 38.15 -91.57 -47.30
CA LYS A 700 36.88 -90.83 -47.43
C LYS A 700 35.89 -91.12 -46.29
N LYS A 701 35.13 -90.09 -45.87
CA LYS A 701 33.70 -90.15 -45.49
C LYS A 701 33.17 -88.71 -45.46
N LYS A 702 32.58 -88.20 -46.55
CA LYS A 702 31.12 -88.06 -46.77
C LYS A 702 30.35 -87.65 -45.51
N ASP A 703 30.08 -86.35 -45.41
CA ASP A 703 28.79 -85.74 -45.05
C ASP A 703 28.77 -84.35 -45.74
N SER A 704 28.10 -84.24 -46.89
CA SER A 704 26.78 -83.61 -47.05
C SER A 704 26.74 -82.10 -46.70
N SER A 705 26.94 -81.30 -47.76
CA SER A 705 26.19 -80.09 -48.09
C SER A 705 26.06 -78.95 -47.07
N HIS A 706 27.06 -78.07 -47.04
CA HIS A 706 26.85 -76.61 -46.98
C HIS A 706 27.70 -75.91 -48.05
N MET A 707 27.61 -76.40 -49.29
CA MET A 707 27.98 -75.61 -50.47
C MET A 707 26.67 -75.05 -51.04
N GLY A 708 26.06 -74.16 -50.27
CA GLY A 708 24.95 -73.34 -50.71
C GLY A 708 25.50 -72.22 -51.57
N LEU A 709 25.60 -72.50 -52.87
CA LEU A 709 25.36 -71.55 -53.97
C LEU A 709 25.75 -70.09 -53.65
N TRP A 710 26.97 -69.70 -54.01
CA TRP A 710 27.22 -68.34 -54.47
C TRP A 710 26.32 -68.12 -55.69
N LYS A 711 25.14 -67.56 -55.43
CA LYS A 711 24.06 -67.46 -56.38
C LYS A 711 24.42 -66.33 -57.35
N LYS A 712 24.75 -66.69 -58.59
CA LYS A 712 24.68 -65.82 -59.76
C LYS A 712 23.42 -64.95 -59.66
N SER A 713 23.60 -63.65 -59.59
CA SER A 713 22.50 -62.69 -59.74
C SER A 713 22.65 -61.97 -61.07
N GLN A 714 22.23 -62.64 -62.14
CA GLN A 714 21.72 -61.94 -63.32
C GLN A 714 20.19 -61.85 -63.17
N VAL A 715 19.71 -60.60 -63.10
CA VAL A 715 18.40 -60.10 -63.54
C VAL A 715 17.15 -60.38 -62.67
N SER A 716 16.59 -59.27 -62.16
CA SER A 716 15.18 -58.94 -61.84
C SER A 716 14.54 -59.32 -60.49
N THR A 717 14.37 -58.26 -59.67
CA THR A 717 13.21 -57.87 -58.84
C THR A 717 12.56 -58.89 -57.90
N THR A 718 12.67 -58.67 -56.57
CA THR A 718 11.60 -58.10 -55.71
C THR A 718 12.05 -58.02 -54.24
N THR A 719 11.91 -56.82 -53.67
CA THR A 719 11.49 -56.52 -52.29
C THR A 719 12.26 -57.17 -51.12
N GLY A 720 13.29 -56.48 -50.59
CA GLY A 720 13.86 -56.83 -49.29
C GLY A 720 15.19 -56.19 -48.90
N ASP A 721 15.97 -55.66 -49.85
CA ASP A 721 17.39 -55.31 -49.60
C ASP A 721 17.78 -53.86 -50.03
N GLY A 722 16.78 -52.98 -50.07
CA GLY A 722 16.89 -51.63 -50.66
C GLY A 722 17.60 -50.58 -49.81
N SER A 723 18.02 -50.86 -48.57
CA SER A 723 18.54 -49.83 -47.64
C SER A 723 19.95 -49.31 -47.98
N PHE A 724 20.68 -50.03 -48.85
CA PHE A 724 22.11 -49.81 -49.07
C PHE A 724 22.48 -49.46 -50.52
N SER A 725 21.55 -49.07 -51.40
CA SER A 725 21.95 -48.71 -52.77
C SER A 725 23.03 -47.62 -52.74
N ILE A 726 24.06 -47.73 -53.60
CA ILE A 726 25.17 -46.76 -53.67
C ILE A 726 24.62 -45.34 -53.76
N THR A 727 23.56 -45.18 -54.53
CA THR A 727 22.85 -43.91 -54.70
C THR A 727 22.31 -43.34 -53.37
N ARG A 728 21.75 -44.17 -52.48
CA ARG A 728 21.27 -43.77 -51.14
C ARG A 728 22.41 -43.41 -50.19
N LEU A 729 23.56 -44.11 -50.28
CA LEU A 729 24.76 -43.77 -49.52
C LEU A 729 25.36 -42.42 -49.97
N CYS A 730 25.38 -42.16 -51.28
CA CYS A 730 25.80 -40.86 -51.82
C CYS A 730 24.88 -39.72 -51.36
N VAL A 731 23.56 -39.93 -51.33
CA VAL A 731 22.61 -38.93 -50.79
C VAL A 731 22.88 -38.65 -49.31
N ARG A 732 23.19 -39.65 -48.50
CA ARG A 732 23.58 -39.46 -47.09
C ARG A 732 24.88 -38.66 -46.94
N ILE A 733 25.91 -38.96 -47.75
CA ILE A 733 27.17 -38.19 -47.77
C ILE A 733 26.92 -36.72 -48.15
N ASN A 734 26.12 -36.47 -49.19
CA ASN A 734 25.73 -35.12 -49.61
C ASN A 734 24.96 -34.40 -48.51
N THR A 735 24.10 -35.12 -47.77
CA THR A 735 23.30 -34.58 -46.66
C THR A 735 24.20 -34.10 -45.52
N LEU A 736 25.18 -34.91 -45.09
CA LEU A 736 26.14 -34.50 -44.06
C LEU A 736 27.03 -33.33 -44.52
N TYR A 737 27.42 -33.31 -45.79
CA TYR A 737 28.17 -32.20 -46.36
C TYR A 737 27.36 -30.90 -46.37
N ASN A 738 26.07 -30.97 -46.73
CA ASN A 738 25.18 -29.83 -46.72
C ASN A 738 24.97 -29.28 -45.30
N ILE A 739 24.71 -30.17 -44.32
CA ILE A 739 24.59 -29.79 -42.90
C ILE A 739 25.82 -29.02 -42.43
N ARG A 740 27.03 -29.55 -42.67
CA ARG A 740 28.28 -28.85 -42.31
C ARG A 740 28.37 -27.45 -42.92
N LYS A 741 28.05 -27.32 -44.21
CA LYS A 741 28.11 -26.03 -44.91
C LYS A 741 27.14 -25.01 -44.31
N GLU A 742 25.91 -25.42 -44.01
CA GLU A 742 24.90 -24.52 -43.45
C GLU A 742 25.20 -24.18 -41.98
N LEU A 743 25.81 -25.09 -41.21
CA LEU A 743 26.29 -24.79 -39.85
C LEU A 743 27.36 -23.67 -39.85
N ASP A 744 28.32 -23.70 -40.77
CA ASP A 744 29.32 -22.64 -40.90
C ASP A 744 28.69 -21.25 -41.16
N VAL A 745 27.54 -21.20 -41.84
CA VAL A 745 26.79 -19.97 -42.10
C VAL A 745 26.02 -19.54 -40.84
N LEU A 746 25.39 -20.50 -40.17
CA LEU A 746 24.59 -20.27 -38.98
C LEU A 746 25.43 -19.80 -37.79
N GLU A 747 26.62 -20.36 -37.58
CA GLU A 747 27.56 -19.91 -36.54
C GLU A 747 27.93 -18.44 -36.76
N LYS A 748 28.25 -18.05 -38.00
CA LYS A 748 28.57 -16.65 -38.34
C LYS A 748 27.40 -15.71 -38.09
N ARG A 749 26.17 -16.13 -38.43
CA ARG A 749 24.96 -15.34 -38.16
C ARG A 749 24.70 -15.19 -36.67
N THR A 750 24.87 -16.26 -35.89
CA THR A 750 24.68 -16.25 -34.42
C THR A 750 25.65 -15.29 -33.75
N ILE A 751 26.92 -15.29 -34.17
CA ILE A 751 27.94 -14.34 -33.68
C ILE A 751 27.54 -12.89 -34.03
N SER A 752 27.10 -12.64 -35.27
CA SER A 752 26.67 -11.30 -35.69
C SER A 752 25.47 -10.78 -34.91
N ASN A 753 24.48 -11.63 -34.61
CA ASN A 753 23.31 -11.25 -33.83
C ASN A 753 23.66 -10.92 -32.38
N LEU A 754 24.62 -11.63 -31.80
CA LEU A 754 25.13 -11.36 -30.46
C LEU A 754 25.85 -10.01 -30.38
N SER A 755 26.68 -9.68 -31.38
CA SER A 755 27.37 -8.37 -31.46
C SER A 755 26.43 -7.18 -31.65
N ASN A 756 25.25 -7.39 -32.24
CA ASN A 756 24.24 -6.36 -32.42
C ASN A 756 23.38 -6.15 -31.14
N SER A 757 23.26 -7.16 -30.29
CA SER A 757 22.68 -7.01 -28.96
C SER A 757 23.69 -6.31 -28.04
N THR A 758 23.30 -5.20 -27.42
CA THR A 758 24.18 -4.20 -26.79
C THR A 758 24.84 -4.67 -25.47
N PHE A 759 25.60 -5.77 -25.49
CA PHE A 759 26.23 -6.36 -24.30
C PHE A 759 27.74 -6.55 -24.49
N GLY A 760 28.49 -6.24 -23.43
CA GLY A 760 29.96 -6.17 -23.40
C GLY A 760 30.69 -7.47 -23.71
N HIS A 761 31.93 -7.31 -24.15
CA HIS A 761 32.75 -8.28 -24.89
C HIS A 761 33.43 -9.37 -24.03
N ASP A 762 32.90 -9.67 -22.85
CA ASP A 762 33.59 -10.53 -21.88
C ASP A 762 32.83 -11.85 -21.66
N ASN A 763 33.46 -12.94 -22.11
CA ASN A 763 33.00 -14.32 -22.15
C ASN A 763 31.87 -14.64 -23.15
N VAL A 764 32.23 -14.55 -24.44
CA VAL A 764 31.46 -15.14 -25.54
C VAL A 764 31.37 -16.66 -25.35
N GLY A 765 30.24 -17.12 -24.83
CA GLY A 765 29.85 -18.52 -24.88
C GLY A 765 29.83 -18.98 -26.33
N ASN A 766 30.58 -20.04 -26.60
CA ASN A 766 30.92 -20.53 -27.94
C ASN A 766 29.64 -21.00 -28.66
N GLY A 767 29.05 -20.13 -29.50
CA GLY A 767 27.89 -20.47 -30.35
C GLY A 767 28.24 -21.42 -31.49
N LYS A 768 29.09 -22.42 -31.22
CA LYS A 768 29.62 -23.38 -32.18
C LYS A 768 28.94 -24.73 -32.03
N PHE A 769 28.73 -25.39 -33.15
CA PHE A 769 28.15 -26.73 -33.25
C PHE A 769 29.26 -27.79 -33.34
N GLU A 770 30.11 -27.85 -32.30
CA GLU A 770 31.33 -28.66 -32.32
C GLU A 770 31.04 -30.16 -32.49
N ASP A 771 30.02 -30.69 -31.80
CA ASP A 771 29.67 -32.11 -31.87
C ASP A 771 29.09 -32.48 -33.24
N SER A 772 28.23 -31.62 -33.81
CA SER A 772 27.66 -31.86 -35.15
C SER A 772 28.69 -31.71 -36.25
N VAL A 773 29.60 -30.74 -36.17
CA VAL A 773 30.69 -30.56 -37.15
C VAL A 773 31.64 -31.76 -37.13
N ALA A 774 32.06 -32.20 -35.94
CA ALA A 774 32.89 -33.40 -35.80
C ALA A 774 32.17 -34.65 -36.32
N GLY A 775 30.89 -34.83 -35.94
CA GLY A 775 30.06 -35.94 -36.41
C GLY A 775 29.86 -35.96 -37.92
N CYS A 776 29.74 -34.81 -38.57
CA CYS A 776 29.65 -34.72 -40.04
C CYS A 776 30.97 -35.17 -40.70
N ILE A 777 32.12 -34.76 -40.18
CA ILE A 777 33.43 -35.12 -40.73
C ILE A 777 33.65 -36.64 -40.61
N GLU A 778 33.44 -37.18 -39.41
CA GLU A 778 33.56 -38.62 -39.14
C GLU A 778 32.55 -39.42 -39.98
N GLY A 779 31.30 -38.96 -40.04
CA GLY A 779 30.24 -39.62 -40.80
C GLY A 779 30.50 -39.64 -42.30
N ILE A 780 31.00 -38.55 -42.88
CA ILE A 780 31.41 -38.51 -44.29
C ILE A 780 32.53 -39.51 -44.55
N GLN A 781 33.55 -39.56 -43.68
CA GLN A 781 34.65 -40.51 -43.82
C GLN A 781 34.15 -41.96 -43.77
N GLN A 782 33.41 -42.33 -42.72
CA GLN A 782 32.92 -43.69 -42.53
C GLN A 782 31.96 -44.14 -43.64
N LEU A 783 31.05 -43.25 -44.10
CA LEU A 783 30.15 -43.58 -45.21
C LEU A 783 30.92 -43.72 -46.53
N SER A 784 31.96 -42.90 -46.74
CA SER A 784 32.81 -43.02 -47.94
C SER A 784 33.62 -44.33 -47.95
N GLU A 785 34.15 -44.74 -46.79
CA GLU A 785 34.80 -46.04 -46.61
C GLU A 785 33.80 -47.17 -46.83
N ALA A 786 32.64 -47.16 -46.16
CA ALA A 786 31.60 -48.18 -46.33
C ALA A 786 31.14 -48.31 -47.81
N THR A 787 30.99 -47.18 -48.51
CA THR A 787 30.65 -47.17 -49.94
C THR A 787 31.75 -47.83 -50.78
N ALA A 788 33.03 -47.55 -50.52
CA ALA A 788 34.15 -48.16 -51.23
C ALA A 788 34.24 -49.68 -50.99
N TYR A 789 34.17 -50.12 -49.74
CA TYR A 789 34.21 -51.56 -49.41
C TYR A 789 32.99 -52.30 -49.97
N LYS A 790 31.81 -51.66 -49.99
CA LYS A 790 30.61 -52.23 -50.62
C LYS A 790 30.79 -52.38 -52.14
N VAL A 791 31.23 -51.33 -52.83
CA VAL A 791 31.45 -51.37 -54.29
C VAL A 791 32.41 -52.49 -54.66
N VAL A 792 33.55 -52.57 -53.97
CA VAL A 792 34.58 -53.59 -54.25
C VAL A 792 34.10 -54.98 -53.85
N PHE A 793 33.77 -55.22 -52.58
CA PHE A 793 33.60 -56.59 -52.07
C PHE A 793 32.18 -57.16 -52.15
N HIS A 794 31.15 -56.32 -52.34
CA HIS A 794 29.77 -56.77 -52.43
C HIS A 794 29.25 -56.64 -53.87
N ASP A 795 29.31 -55.44 -54.46
CA ASP A 795 28.69 -55.16 -55.76
C ASP A 795 29.55 -55.70 -56.92
N LEU A 796 30.89 -55.58 -56.85
CA LEU A 796 31.85 -56.17 -57.80
C LEU A 796 32.33 -57.57 -57.37
N SER A 797 31.70 -58.18 -56.37
CA SER A 797 32.06 -59.52 -55.86
C SER A 797 32.08 -60.58 -56.95
N HIS A 798 31.09 -60.55 -57.84
CA HIS A 798 30.96 -61.49 -58.95
C HIS A 798 32.17 -61.43 -59.89
N VAL A 799 32.63 -60.22 -60.23
CA VAL A 799 33.83 -60.00 -61.04
C VAL A 799 35.07 -60.48 -60.28
N LEU A 800 35.25 -60.05 -59.03
CA LEU A 800 36.40 -60.45 -58.20
C LEU A 800 36.52 -61.96 -58.03
N CYS A 801 35.41 -62.63 -57.74
CA CYS A 801 35.36 -64.05 -57.46
C CYS A 801 35.59 -64.91 -58.71
N ASP A 802 35.02 -64.51 -59.84
CA ASP A 802 35.21 -65.20 -61.13
C ASP A 802 36.69 -65.12 -61.59
N TYR A 803 37.40 -64.02 -61.33
CA TYR A 803 38.83 -63.90 -61.66
C TYR A 803 39.78 -64.53 -60.63
N LEU A 804 39.41 -64.58 -59.34
CA LEU A 804 40.24 -65.18 -58.28
C LEU A 804 40.19 -66.72 -58.25
N TYR A 805 39.05 -67.34 -58.58
CA TYR A 805 38.83 -68.77 -58.33
C TYR A 805 38.51 -69.63 -59.55
N VAL A 806 38.19 -69.05 -60.73
CA VAL A 806 37.65 -69.81 -61.88
C VAL A 806 38.61 -69.86 -63.09
N GLY A 807 39.74 -69.14 -63.10
CA GLY A 807 40.68 -69.08 -64.25
C GLY A 807 42.10 -69.61 -63.98
N GLU A 808 42.78 -70.09 -65.03
CA GLU A 808 44.23 -70.38 -65.01
C GLU A 808 45.04 -69.08 -64.83
N ILE A 809 46.17 -69.15 -64.11
CA ILE A 809 47.02 -68.04 -63.63
C ILE A 809 47.45 -67.05 -64.73
N SER A 810 47.41 -67.45 -66.00
CA SER A 810 47.74 -66.62 -67.17
C SER A 810 46.56 -65.77 -67.71
N SER A 811 45.35 -65.92 -67.16
CA SER A 811 44.11 -65.25 -67.60
C SER A 811 43.57 -64.16 -66.66
N SER A 812 44.20 -63.96 -65.49
CA SER A 812 43.80 -62.95 -64.49
C SER A 812 44.19 -61.53 -64.93
N ARG A 813 43.41 -60.89 -65.80
CA ARG A 813 43.56 -59.47 -66.15
C ARG A 813 42.60 -58.62 -65.31
N ILE A 814 43.11 -57.60 -64.64
CA ILE A 814 42.32 -56.69 -63.78
C ILE A 814 41.44 -55.71 -64.60
N GLU A 815 41.67 -55.60 -65.91
CA GLU A 815 41.00 -54.63 -66.80
C GLU A 815 39.46 -54.64 -66.75
N PRO A 816 38.77 -55.81 -66.76
CA PRO A 816 37.30 -55.85 -66.72
C PRO A 816 36.74 -55.38 -65.38
N PHE A 817 37.46 -55.64 -64.29
CA PHE A 817 37.15 -55.12 -62.97
C PHE A 817 37.30 -53.59 -62.92
N LEU A 818 38.35 -53.05 -63.54
CA LEU A 818 38.55 -51.60 -63.65
C LEU A 818 37.44 -50.92 -64.48
N GLN A 819 36.96 -51.56 -65.55
CA GLN A 819 35.87 -51.04 -66.39
C GLN A 819 34.53 -50.97 -65.64
N GLU A 820 34.18 -51.99 -64.85
CA GLU A 820 32.95 -51.92 -64.04
C GLU A 820 33.09 -50.97 -62.84
N LEU A 821 34.28 -50.91 -62.23
CA LEU A 821 34.58 -49.92 -61.19
C LEU A 821 34.44 -48.49 -61.74
N GLU A 822 34.87 -48.24 -62.98
CA GLU A 822 34.72 -46.94 -63.65
C GLU A 822 33.24 -46.54 -63.79
N GLN A 823 32.35 -47.46 -64.14
CA GLN A 823 30.90 -47.20 -64.22
C GLN A 823 30.29 -46.83 -62.86
N TYR A 824 30.74 -47.49 -61.78
CA TYR A 824 30.32 -47.14 -60.42
C TYR A 824 30.91 -45.79 -59.96
N LEU A 825 32.15 -45.48 -60.32
CA LEU A 825 32.77 -44.18 -60.06
C LEU A 825 32.07 -43.05 -60.83
N GLU A 826 31.62 -43.30 -62.05
CA GLU A 826 30.81 -42.37 -62.83
C GLU A 826 29.46 -42.11 -62.15
N LYS A 827 28.78 -43.18 -61.69
CA LYS A 827 27.52 -43.07 -60.94
C LYS A 827 27.67 -42.29 -59.62
N VAL A 828 28.75 -42.51 -58.88
CA VAL A 828 29.10 -41.72 -57.68
C VAL A 828 29.42 -40.27 -58.05
N SER A 829 30.14 -40.03 -59.14
CA SER A 829 30.49 -38.69 -59.65
C SER A 829 29.28 -37.88 -60.12
N VAL A 830 28.23 -38.53 -60.63
CA VAL A 830 26.97 -37.88 -61.05
C VAL A 830 26.07 -37.55 -59.86
N THR A 831 26.10 -38.39 -58.82
CA THR A 831 25.20 -38.25 -57.65
C THR A 831 25.79 -37.41 -56.53
N VAL A 832 27.12 -37.33 -56.38
CA VAL A 832 27.80 -36.50 -55.38
C VAL A 832 27.93 -35.04 -55.86
N HIS A 833 27.59 -34.09 -54.98
CA HIS A 833 27.45 -32.67 -55.31
C HIS A 833 28.68 -32.01 -55.97
N ASP A 834 28.49 -31.06 -56.89
CA ASP A 834 29.49 -30.48 -57.82
C ASP A 834 30.74 -29.86 -57.16
N ARG A 835 30.65 -29.37 -55.90
CA ARG A 835 31.83 -28.89 -55.14
C ARG A 835 32.55 -29.98 -54.34
N ALA A 836 31.93 -31.13 -54.09
CA ALA A 836 32.61 -32.33 -53.60
C ALA A 836 33.34 -33.08 -54.74
N ARG A 837 33.07 -32.71 -56.00
CA ARG A 837 33.68 -33.21 -57.23
C ARG A 837 35.13 -32.75 -57.48
N THR A 838 35.73 -31.98 -56.57
CA THR A 838 37.12 -31.54 -56.76
C THR A 838 38.00 -32.77 -56.91
N ARG A 839 38.81 -32.82 -57.96
CA ARG A 839 39.73 -33.93 -58.34
C ARG A 839 40.46 -34.59 -57.15
N ARG A 840 40.72 -33.85 -56.06
CA ARG A 840 41.23 -34.34 -54.76
C ARG A 840 40.35 -35.35 -54.01
N LYS A 841 39.02 -35.29 -54.12
CA LYS A 841 38.09 -36.17 -53.40
C LYS A 841 37.73 -37.43 -54.20
N ILE A 842 37.75 -37.37 -55.53
CA ILE A 842 37.79 -38.59 -56.36
C ILE A 842 39.13 -39.30 -56.12
N LEU A 843 40.24 -38.55 -56.03
CA LEU A 843 41.52 -39.11 -55.59
C LEU A 843 41.48 -39.63 -54.15
N SER A 844 40.75 -39.00 -53.23
CA SER A 844 40.57 -39.53 -51.87
C SER A 844 39.64 -40.74 -51.83
N PHE A 845 38.63 -40.81 -52.69
CA PHE A 845 37.76 -41.98 -52.83
C PHE A 845 38.52 -43.13 -53.49
N LEU A 846 39.35 -42.86 -54.49
CA LEU A 846 40.31 -43.81 -55.07
C LEU A 846 41.37 -44.24 -54.05
N TRP A 847 41.82 -43.33 -53.17
CA TRP A 847 42.71 -43.64 -52.05
C TRP A 847 42.00 -44.46 -50.97
N ILE A 848 40.73 -44.20 -50.69
CA ILE A 848 39.91 -45.02 -49.79
C ILE A 848 39.63 -46.40 -50.43
N CYS A 849 39.46 -46.47 -51.76
CA CYS A 849 39.41 -47.71 -52.54
C CYS A 849 40.77 -48.41 -52.61
N SER A 850 41.89 -47.71 -52.34
CA SER A 850 43.22 -48.33 -52.36
C SER A 850 43.38 -49.38 -51.27
N GLY A 851 42.76 -49.21 -50.08
CA GLY A 851 42.76 -50.23 -49.02
C GLY A 851 42.04 -51.54 -49.39
N PRO A 852 40.77 -51.49 -49.86
CA PRO A 852 40.09 -52.63 -50.47
C PRO A 852 40.88 -53.26 -51.61
N MET A 853 41.44 -52.44 -52.51
CA MET A 853 42.23 -52.92 -53.65
C MET A 853 43.57 -53.55 -53.22
N GLU A 854 44.21 -53.05 -52.16
CA GLU A 854 45.41 -53.64 -51.57
C GLU A 854 45.09 -54.97 -50.89
N MET A 855 43.93 -55.10 -50.22
CA MET A 855 43.42 -56.39 -49.74
C MET A 855 43.13 -57.36 -50.89
N VAL A 856 42.55 -56.89 -51.99
CA VAL A 856 42.35 -57.70 -53.20
C VAL A 856 43.70 -58.14 -53.77
N CYS A 857 44.69 -57.25 -53.86
CA CYS A 857 46.05 -57.57 -54.31
C CYS A 857 46.81 -58.51 -53.35
N GLN A 858 46.45 -58.56 -52.07
CA GLN A 858 46.97 -59.55 -51.10
C GLN A 858 46.22 -60.89 -51.16
N LEU A 859 45.01 -60.91 -51.71
CA LEU A 859 44.17 -62.10 -51.92
C LEU A 859 44.47 -62.81 -53.25
N ILE A 860 44.93 -62.06 -54.27
CA ILE A 860 45.52 -62.56 -55.53
C ILE A 860 46.95 -63.03 -55.23
#